data_AF-A0AAW1TRY5-F1
#
_entry.id   AF-A0AAW1TRY5-F1
#
_cell.length_a   1.000
_cell.length_b   1.000
_cell.length_c   1.000
_cell.angle_alpha   90.00
_cell.angle_beta   90.00
_cell.angle_gamma   90.00
#
_symmetry.space_group_name_H-M   'P 1'
#
loop_
_entity.id
_entity.type
_entity.pdbx_description
1 polymer ?
#
loop_
_entity_poly.entity_id
_entity_poly.type
_entity_poly.pdbx_seq_one_letter_code
_entity_poly.pdbx_strand_id
1 'polypeptide(L)'
;MYTPPQSKHEKHFIFIPGQNSYRCTYASPLSAILTLKYNSSLSRVPLGFSGNKEDGVYNFQLTSKTKTKFNFRYQASNQKLTNNLTLELICQDREDLEQYEISKTVNVEKCESGSTFYCGSANLKGEKLNCTLRVVRKPGKRGREAYYGENIYFTNTEEAPLEPVDVRDSYNTNDNNIQIDSKKPINTNGELKGFEIRYIEATISKKRLQENKLQSNVKNSTSASFTISTFSFEPCTQHFLQVRAVNNYSPGFASTKLTTSPPLLPNYLKIKKLKERITSVDFSFETPPKQISNDQEIIQYLLVLLTGTKKKCNKLKSMKIMNHEGLQNVSSIAREFDLTKVPVNVTVQFTIGDKTTGKSKYLNCDLENGPLEAKKTHQVAFLAISRCAYNSKKYVYTFDVTTGETEDTKLNISVIFYIILSIIWFLVGVASAISFKRYRERKRPKIMYGIGRRPTTVDNIYSLSDLPRILPKIPESDKEELLESHQNEFTTFPVAYRANLDFKKPIKIREFEKYVQNGVSKELEAQFLSLPKGALQPSVEGKQELNKPKNRFNNILPYDFNRVKLQRTSENTDYINASFIKGYKMNQSYIAAQGPKSLTINDFWQMIWQENVRYVVMLVNLEEAGQKKVEKYWPNPNEDFRFGNIQVFHHSADCMADYEINVFTVTCDGQQRKVFHYHFLKWPDHGVPMHFHTLVSFVRKSLEISLRSPVVVHCSSGTAATGVFILCDICLRAAHETGIVDMFKIAYDLRKQRINMIDNILQYKLAHLVVMEVLTGLQSVISCNDDVDKFTVKLTSPDELMLQMQYLEDTCWHNKVLQIPVGLDYPYEVFPKKNKTINIIPDETEAIQLRRYPPSDKSSAYINAVKVDGYNYQNKYIVTQQPMPNTLNDFWRMIVLLDVETIVSLNEVDLTDEKSCEFWPTDTNPQMSPVDFIMLKYSSHTESENFTKIGVQVHVEGKEKKIMKVNIISLKGWPTHNMFPDDLHNFLKFHCYIDVIMKQFPKCCVTCYDGNLACGLFVATSYIIEKIKLEKCYNVCEAIKIIRKNRKEFITDKKQLAYLYEIASTYIKGFETYANFSKTSSALINIYDYIE
;
A
#
# COMPACT_ATOMS: atom_id res chain seq x y z
N MET A 1 -9.11 -50.79 -19.18
CA MET A 1 -10.30 -50.26 -19.88
C MET A 1 -10.48 -48.80 -19.49
N TYR A 2 -10.71 -47.96 -20.50
CA TYR A 2 -10.92 -46.50 -20.49
C TYR A 2 -9.74 -45.59 -20.07
N THR A 3 -8.87 -45.33 -21.04
CA THR A 3 -7.98 -44.16 -21.17
C THR A 3 -8.78 -42.96 -21.72
N PRO A 4 -8.64 -41.73 -21.18
CA PRO A 4 -9.09 -40.51 -21.85
C PRO A 4 -8.00 -39.96 -22.81
N PRO A 5 -8.38 -39.26 -23.89
CA PRO A 5 -7.46 -38.82 -24.95
C PRO A 5 -6.77 -37.49 -24.65
N GLN A 6 -5.53 -37.37 -25.15
CA GLN A 6 -4.65 -36.19 -25.11
C GLN A 6 -5.26 -34.98 -25.83
N SER A 7 -5.30 -33.82 -25.17
CA SER A 7 -5.68 -32.52 -25.76
C SER A 7 -4.51 -31.87 -26.51
N LYS A 8 -4.74 -31.49 -27.77
CA LYS A 8 -3.82 -30.72 -28.63
C LYS A 8 -3.67 -29.27 -28.15
N HIS A 9 -2.43 -28.77 -28.19
CA HIS A 9 -2.04 -27.39 -27.87
C HIS A 9 -2.62 -26.36 -28.85
N GLU A 10 -3.35 -25.36 -28.34
CA GLU A 10 -3.60 -24.08 -29.02
C GLU A 10 -2.49 -23.09 -28.63
N LYS A 11 -1.80 -22.50 -29.62
CA LYS A 11 -0.86 -21.37 -29.41
C LYS A 11 -1.62 -20.06 -29.66
N HIS A 12 -1.72 -19.20 -28.65
CA HIS A 12 -2.24 -17.84 -28.81
C HIS A 12 -1.13 -16.88 -29.27
N PHE A 13 -1.43 -16.06 -30.29
CA PHE A 13 -0.56 -14.97 -30.75
C PHE A 13 -1.05 -13.63 -30.17
N ILE A 14 -0.13 -12.79 -29.71
CA ILE A 14 -0.41 -11.45 -29.19
C ILE A 14 -0.13 -10.41 -30.28
N PHE A 15 -1.13 -9.60 -30.62
CA PHE A 15 -1.02 -8.45 -31.52
C PHE A 15 -0.49 -7.21 -30.78
N ILE A 16 0.45 -6.49 -31.38
CA ILE A 16 0.94 -5.18 -30.91
C ILE A 16 0.38 -4.09 -31.86
N PRO A 17 -0.31 -3.04 -31.39
CA PRO A 17 -0.77 -1.96 -32.24
C PRO A 17 0.35 -0.96 -32.52
N GLY A 18 0.55 -0.59 -33.79
CA GLY A 18 1.29 0.60 -34.19
C GLY A 18 2.55 0.35 -35.01
N GLN A 19 2.39 -0.10 -36.26
CA GLN A 19 3.25 0.30 -37.40
C GLN A 19 2.58 -0.17 -38.71
N ASN A 20 2.45 0.75 -39.67
CA ASN A 20 1.88 0.47 -40.98
C ASN A 20 2.91 -0.25 -41.86
N SER A 21 2.46 -1.35 -42.49
CA SER A 21 3.12 -2.20 -43.50
C SER A 21 3.97 -3.37 -42.98
N TYR A 22 3.55 -4.59 -43.34
CA TYR A 22 4.36 -5.80 -43.29
C TYR A 22 4.21 -6.56 -44.62
N ARG A 23 5.35 -6.98 -45.19
CA ARG A 23 5.47 -7.84 -46.36
C ARG A 23 5.92 -9.20 -45.84
N CYS A 24 5.14 -10.26 -46.05
CA CYS A 24 5.45 -11.61 -45.56
C CYS A 24 5.51 -12.57 -46.75
N THR A 25 6.65 -13.23 -46.96
CA THR A 25 6.82 -14.36 -47.90
C THR A 25 6.74 -15.65 -47.11
N TYR A 26 5.80 -16.54 -47.45
CA TYR A 26 5.60 -17.83 -46.77
C TYR A 26 6.21 -19.01 -47.54
N ALA A 27 6.74 -19.98 -46.79
CA ALA A 27 6.95 -21.36 -47.22
C ALA A 27 6.24 -22.30 -46.24
N SER A 28 5.28 -23.09 -46.77
CA SER A 28 4.47 -24.14 -46.13
C SER A 28 3.23 -23.72 -45.29
N PRO A 29 2.16 -24.55 -45.28
CA PRO A 29 0.83 -24.14 -44.87
C PRO A 29 0.61 -24.39 -43.37
N LEU A 30 0.61 -23.32 -42.58
CA LEU A 30 0.10 -23.33 -41.21
C LEU A 30 -1.11 -22.40 -41.16
N SER A 31 -2.26 -22.98 -40.80
CA SER A 31 -3.56 -22.32 -40.70
C SER A 31 -3.52 -21.07 -39.82
N ALA A 32 -3.97 -19.92 -40.35
CA ALA A 32 -4.07 -18.67 -39.60
C ALA A 32 -5.47 -18.51 -38.97
N ILE A 33 -5.53 -18.30 -37.66
CA ILE A 33 -6.74 -17.84 -36.96
C ILE A 33 -6.78 -16.31 -37.11
N LEU A 34 -7.75 -15.78 -37.87
CA LEU A 34 -7.97 -14.33 -38.00
C LEU A 34 -9.17 -13.89 -37.15
N THR A 35 -8.88 -13.30 -36.01
CA THR A 35 -9.90 -12.69 -35.14
C THR A 35 -10.30 -11.32 -35.71
N LEU A 36 -11.48 -11.22 -36.33
CA LEU A 36 -12.04 -9.95 -36.81
C LEU A 36 -12.87 -9.27 -35.71
N LYS A 37 -12.57 -8.00 -35.40
CA LYS A 37 -13.31 -7.19 -34.41
C LYS A 37 -14.57 -6.57 -35.03
N TYR A 38 -15.62 -6.41 -34.23
CA TYR A 38 -16.83 -5.67 -34.60
C TYR A 38 -16.47 -4.20 -34.94
N ASN A 39 -17.00 -3.66 -36.04
CA ASN A 39 -16.67 -2.32 -36.58
C ASN A 39 -15.18 -2.09 -36.94
N SER A 40 -14.38 -3.14 -37.13
CA SER A 40 -13.02 -3.00 -37.66
C SER A 40 -12.99 -3.17 -39.19
N SER A 41 -12.31 -2.24 -39.86
CA SER A 41 -11.90 -2.40 -41.26
C SER A 41 -10.43 -2.83 -41.30
N LEU A 42 -10.16 -3.87 -42.11
CA LEU A 42 -8.86 -4.41 -42.55
C LEU A 42 -8.22 -5.51 -41.69
N SER A 43 -8.49 -6.76 -42.08
CA SER A 43 -7.42 -7.74 -42.30
C SER A 43 -7.20 -7.88 -43.82
N ARG A 44 -5.97 -7.69 -44.29
CA ARG A 44 -5.56 -8.07 -45.66
C ARG A 44 -5.05 -9.51 -45.57
N VAL A 45 -5.68 -10.43 -46.29
CA VAL A 45 -5.14 -11.78 -46.46
C VAL A 45 -4.48 -11.83 -47.84
N PRO A 46 -3.14 -11.82 -47.92
CA PRO A 46 -2.45 -11.99 -49.20
C PRO A 46 -2.48 -13.48 -49.57
N LEU A 47 -3.23 -13.85 -50.59
CA LEU A 47 -3.15 -15.19 -51.18
C LEU A 47 -2.13 -15.14 -52.33
N GLY A 48 -1.00 -15.84 -52.14
CA GLY A 48 0.04 -15.99 -53.15
C GLY A 48 -0.09 -17.31 -53.90
N PHE A 49 -0.02 -17.27 -55.23
CA PHE A 49 0.07 -18.48 -56.06
C PHE A 49 1.54 -18.92 -56.14
N SER A 50 1.91 -20.02 -55.47
CA SER A 50 3.24 -20.61 -55.65
C SER A 50 3.23 -21.58 -56.82
N GLY A 51 3.35 -21.05 -58.03
CA GLY A 51 3.51 -21.84 -59.25
C GLY A 51 3.73 -20.94 -60.45
N ASN A 52 4.97 -20.87 -60.94
CA ASN A 52 5.47 -20.02 -62.03
C ASN A 52 5.53 -18.50 -61.75
N LYS A 53 6.63 -17.88 -62.19
CA LYS A 53 7.11 -16.52 -61.87
C LYS A 53 6.23 -15.35 -62.36
N GLU A 54 5.00 -15.57 -62.81
CA GLU A 54 4.14 -14.53 -63.39
C GLU A 54 2.78 -14.32 -62.68
N ASP A 55 2.43 -15.10 -61.67
CA ASP A 55 1.12 -14.95 -61.02
C ASP A 55 1.18 -13.93 -59.84
N GLY A 56 0.46 -12.81 -59.99
CA GLY A 56 0.41 -11.71 -59.03
C GLY A 56 -0.22 -12.05 -57.67
N VAL A 57 0.03 -11.18 -56.67
CA VAL A 57 -0.54 -11.31 -55.30
C VAL A 57 -1.96 -10.80 -55.28
N TYR A 58 -2.93 -11.62 -54.87
CA TYR A 58 -4.34 -11.21 -54.77
C TYR A 58 -4.66 -10.78 -53.34
N ASN A 59 -5.16 -9.56 -53.18
CA ASN A 59 -5.54 -9.02 -51.88
C ASN A 59 -7.06 -9.04 -51.73
N PHE A 60 -7.56 -9.86 -50.80
CA PHE A 60 -8.96 -9.86 -50.42
C PHE A 60 -9.15 -9.18 -49.07
N GLN A 61 -10.24 -8.42 -48.96
CA GLN A 61 -10.66 -7.75 -47.74
C GLN A 61 -12.05 -8.25 -47.35
N LEU A 62 -12.16 -8.78 -46.14
CA LEU A 62 -13.42 -9.15 -45.52
C LEU A 62 -13.83 -8.06 -44.52
N THR A 63 -15.09 -7.63 -44.56
CA THR A 63 -15.63 -6.63 -43.62
C THR A 63 -16.98 -7.10 -43.08
N SER A 64 -17.17 -7.08 -41.77
CA SER A 64 -18.45 -7.37 -41.15
C SER A 64 -19.14 -6.08 -40.72
N LYS A 65 -20.43 -5.93 -41.04
CA LYS A 65 -21.25 -4.78 -40.59
C LYS A 65 -22.17 -5.13 -39.40
N THR A 66 -22.49 -6.40 -39.22
CA THR A 66 -23.35 -6.91 -38.14
C THR A 66 -22.90 -8.32 -37.75
N LYS A 67 -23.35 -8.87 -36.61
CA LYS A 67 -23.00 -10.24 -36.17
C LYS A 67 -23.26 -11.32 -37.25
N THR A 68 -24.14 -11.05 -38.21
CA THR A 68 -24.60 -12.01 -39.20
C THR A 68 -24.27 -11.64 -40.65
N LYS A 69 -23.75 -10.45 -40.97
CA LYS A 69 -23.58 -10.01 -42.38
C LYS A 69 -22.14 -9.63 -42.72
N PHE A 70 -21.57 -10.37 -43.67
CA PHE A 70 -20.19 -10.23 -44.12
C PHE A 70 -20.15 -9.72 -45.56
N ASN A 71 -19.24 -8.78 -45.85
CA ASN A 71 -19.01 -8.17 -47.14
C ASN A 71 -17.60 -8.51 -47.63
N PHE A 72 -17.50 -8.92 -48.90
CA PHE A 72 -16.26 -9.33 -49.55
C PHE A 72 -15.82 -8.25 -50.54
N ARG A 73 -14.56 -7.85 -50.47
CA ARG A 73 -13.97 -6.92 -51.43
C ARG A 73 -12.63 -7.44 -51.93
N TYR A 74 -12.34 -7.23 -53.21
CA TYR A 74 -11.06 -7.52 -53.82
C TYR A 74 -10.33 -6.20 -54.11
N GLN A 75 -9.04 -6.11 -53.76
CA GLN A 75 -8.21 -4.95 -54.07
C GLN A 75 -7.14 -5.35 -55.09
N ALA A 76 -7.19 -4.75 -56.28
CA ALA A 76 -6.26 -5.06 -57.36
C ALA A 76 -4.83 -4.63 -56.98
N SER A 77 -3.88 -5.58 -56.99
CA SER A 77 -2.45 -5.27 -56.89
C SER A 77 -1.87 -4.95 -58.28
N ASN A 78 -0.71 -4.30 -58.32
CA ASN A 78 -0.09 -3.55 -59.42
C ASN A 78 0.14 -4.27 -60.79
N GLN A 79 -0.50 -5.39 -61.12
CA GLN A 79 -0.31 -6.10 -62.39
C GLN A 79 -1.62 -6.34 -63.15
N LYS A 80 -1.58 -6.07 -64.46
CA LYS A 80 -2.66 -6.39 -65.42
C LYS A 80 -2.85 -7.91 -65.46
N LEU A 81 -3.97 -8.38 -64.94
CA LEU A 81 -4.42 -9.76 -65.08
C LEU A 81 -5.77 -9.76 -65.81
N THR A 82 -5.90 -10.61 -66.83
CA THR A 82 -7.15 -10.90 -67.54
C THR A 82 -7.49 -12.36 -67.34
N ASN A 83 -8.17 -12.71 -66.25
CA ASN A 83 -8.69 -14.06 -65.99
C ASN A 83 -9.98 -14.00 -65.15
N ASN A 84 -10.93 -14.91 -65.42
CA ASN A 84 -12.13 -15.08 -64.60
C ASN A 84 -11.81 -15.93 -63.37
N LEU A 85 -12.08 -15.39 -62.17
CA LEU A 85 -11.84 -16.08 -60.89
C LEU A 85 -13.18 -16.38 -60.21
N THR A 86 -13.37 -17.60 -59.73
CA THR A 86 -14.52 -17.95 -58.89
C THR A 86 -14.09 -17.98 -57.43
N LEU A 87 -14.81 -17.26 -56.58
CA LEU A 87 -14.60 -17.25 -55.14
C LEU A 87 -15.69 -18.09 -54.49
N GLU A 88 -15.29 -19.07 -53.68
CA GLU A 88 -16.20 -19.90 -52.92
C GLU A 88 -15.91 -19.74 -51.45
N LEU A 89 -16.91 -19.37 -50.66
CA LEU A 89 -16.82 -19.33 -49.22
C LEU A 89 -17.70 -20.44 -48.66
N ILE A 90 -17.07 -21.36 -47.95
CA ILE A 90 -17.74 -22.44 -47.26
C ILE A 90 -17.66 -22.12 -45.77
N CYS A 91 -18.79 -21.93 -45.12
CA CYS A 91 -18.84 -21.67 -43.69
C CYS A 91 -19.59 -22.79 -42.98
N GLN A 92 -19.02 -23.27 -41.89
CA GLN A 92 -19.62 -24.31 -41.06
C GLN A 92 -19.78 -23.79 -39.63
N ASP A 93 -20.97 -23.94 -39.07
CA ASP A 93 -21.19 -23.69 -37.65
C ASP A 93 -20.50 -24.80 -36.84
N ARG A 94 -19.70 -24.41 -35.84
CA ARG A 94 -18.98 -25.39 -35.00
C ARG A 94 -19.91 -26.15 -34.05
N GLU A 95 -21.06 -25.60 -33.70
CA GLU A 95 -21.96 -26.19 -32.71
C GLU A 95 -23.08 -27.01 -33.38
N ASP A 96 -23.69 -26.50 -34.45
CA ASP A 96 -24.79 -27.19 -35.15
C ASP A 96 -24.35 -28.01 -36.38
N LEU A 97 -23.06 -27.97 -36.74
CA LEU A 97 -22.43 -28.67 -37.89
C LEU A 97 -23.04 -28.38 -39.28
N GLU A 98 -24.06 -27.53 -39.40
CA GLU A 98 -24.63 -27.10 -40.67
C GLU A 98 -23.58 -26.39 -41.54
N GLN A 99 -23.45 -26.82 -42.79
CA GLN A 99 -22.59 -26.21 -43.80
C GLN A 99 -23.40 -25.28 -44.70
N TYR A 100 -22.95 -24.03 -44.77
CA TYR A 100 -23.45 -23.01 -45.68
C TYR A 100 -22.39 -22.78 -46.77
N GLU A 101 -22.70 -23.18 -47.99
CA GLU A 101 -21.82 -22.97 -49.15
C GLU A 101 -22.33 -21.80 -49.99
N ILE A 102 -21.46 -20.80 -50.20
CA ILE A 102 -21.76 -19.62 -51.00
C ILE A 102 -20.67 -19.48 -52.07
N SER A 103 -21.01 -19.81 -53.31
CA SER A 103 -20.13 -19.67 -54.47
C SER A 103 -20.51 -18.45 -55.31
N LYS A 104 -19.53 -17.63 -55.69
CA LYS A 104 -19.76 -16.47 -56.56
C LYS A 104 -18.58 -16.22 -57.50
N THR A 105 -18.88 -16.13 -58.80
CA THR A 105 -17.87 -15.86 -59.82
C THR A 105 -17.65 -14.35 -59.97
N VAL A 106 -16.38 -13.92 -59.95
CA VAL A 106 -15.98 -12.51 -60.11
C VAL A 106 -15.11 -12.40 -61.37
N ASN A 107 -15.62 -11.72 -62.39
CA ASN A 107 -14.86 -11.40 -63.59
C ASN A 107 -14.01 -10.16 -63.30
N VAL A 108 -12.69 -10.33 -63.24
CA VAL A 108 -11.75 -9.23 -63.02
C VAL A 108 -11.28 -8.76 -64.39
N GLU A 109 -12.05 -7.87 -65.03
CA GLU A 109 -11.64 -7.22 -66.27
C GLU A 109 -10.90 -5.91 -65.97
N LYS A 110 -9.74 -5.73 -66.62
CA LYS A 110 -8.81 -4.57 -66.63
C LYS A 110 -9.18 -3.41 -65.68
N CYS A 111 -8.49 -3.33 -64.54
CA CYS A 111 -8.69 -2.24 -63.59
C CYS A 111 -7.37 -1.62 -63.12
N GLU A 112 -7.39 -0.32 -62.83
CA GLU A 112 -6.26 0.45 -62.32
C GLU A 112 -5.85 -0.02 -60.92
N SER A 113 -4.54 -0.02 -60.67
CA SER A 113 -3.97 -0.47 -59.41
C SER A 113 -4.53 0.28 -58.21
N GLY A 114 -4.80 -0.46 -57.11
CA GLY A 114 -5.35 0.10 -55.88
C GLY A 114 -6.87 0.17 -55.83
N SER A 115 -7.56 -0.04 -56.96
CA SER A 115 -9.02 -0.08 -57.03
C SER A 115 -9.59 -1.24 -56.20
N THR A 116 -10.64 -0.95 -55.42
CA THR A 116 -11.32 -1.91 -54.55
C THR A 116 -12.69 -2.26 -55.12
N PHE A 117 -12.94 -3.53 -55.41
CA PHE A 117 -14.17 -4.05 -56.00
C PHE A 117 -14.98 -4.80 -54.96
N TYR A 118 -16.30 -4.57 -54.93
CA TYR A 118 -17.20 -5.32 -54.07
C TYR A 118 -17.62 -6.63 -54.74
N CYS A 119 -17.28 -7.75 -54.11
CA CYS A 119 -17.50 -9.09 -54.65
C CYS A 119 -18.85 -9.68 -54.20
N GLY A 120 -19.37 -9.29 -53.02
CA GLY A 120 -20.69 -9.71 -52.56
C GLY A 120 -20.89 -9.59 -51.05
N SER A 121 -22.05 -10.04 -50.57
CA SER A 121 -22.35 -10.19 -49.15
C SER A 121 -23.00 -11.53 -48.84
N ALA A 122 -22.68 -12.09 -47.68
CA ALA A 122 -23.29 -13.30 -47.15
C ALA A 122 -23.93 -13.00 -45.79
N ASN A 123 -25.11 -13.56 -45.54
CA ASN A 123 -25.72 -13.60 -44.20
C ASN A 123 -25.46 -14.99 -43.60
N LEU A 124 -24.67 -15.05 -42.54
CA LEU A 124 -24.32 -16.28 -41.83
C LEU A 124 -24.94 -16.23 -40.43
N LYS A 125 -25.54 -17.35 -39.99
CA LYS A 125 -26.09 -17.51 -38.63
C LYS A 125 -25.12 -18.41 -37.85
N GLY A 126 -24.70 -17.99 -36.66
CA GLY A 126 -23.77 -18.73 -35.79
C GLY A 126 -22.83 -17.83 -34.98
N GLU A 127 -22.59 -18.14 -33.69
CA GLU A 127 -21.69 -17.35 -32.83
C GLU A 127 -20.20 -17.73 -32.99
N LYS A 128 -19.92 -18.94 -33.49
CA LYS A 128 -18.57 -19.45 -33.79
C LYS A 128 -18.54 -20.15 -35.15
N LEU A 129 -18.13 -19.42 -36.18
CA LEU A 129 -18.08 -19.93 -37.55
C LEU A 129 -16.66 -20.34 -37.93
N ASN A 130 -16.54 -21.53 -38.54
CA ASN A 130 -15.34 -21.96 -39.24
C ASN A 130 -15.56 -21.77 -40.74
N CYS A 131 -14.85 -20.83 -41.37
CA CYS A 131 -15.04 -20.56 -42.80
C CYS A 131 -13.76 -20.82 -43.59
N THR A 132 -13.90 -21.47 -44.73
CA THR A 132 -12.84 -21.68 -45.71
C THR A 132 -13.13 -20.82 -46.93
N LEU A 133 -12.21 -19.91 -47.27
CA LEU A 133 -12.27 -19.19 -48.54
C LEU A 133 -11.44 -19.94 -49.57
N ARG A 134 -12.08 -20.37 -50.65
CA ARG A 134 -11.46 -21.01 -51.80
C ARG A 134 -11.47 -20.07 -52.99
N VAL A 135 -10.34 -19.99 -53.69
CA VAL A 135 -10.23 -19.30 -54.98
C VAL A 135 -10.06 -20.36 -56.06
N VAL A 136 -11.04 -20.46 -56.95
CA VAL A 136 -11.07 -21.44 -58.03
C VAL A 136 -10.82 -20.72 -59.36
N ARG A 137 -9.72 -21.09 -60.03
CA ARG A 137 -9.41 -20.62 -61.40
C ARG A 137 -9.98 -21.63 -62.39
N LYS A 138 -10.98 -21.24 -63.19
CA LYS A 138 -11.45 -22.09 -64.29
C LYS A 138 -10.39 -22.12 -65.40
N PRO A 139 -9.84 -23.29 -65.78
CA PRO A 139 -8.82 -23.36 -66.81
C PRO A 139 -9.42 -23.08 -68.19
N GLY A 140 -8.66 -22.37 -69.04
CA GLY A 140 -8.87 -22.43 -70.49
C GLY A 140 -8.66 -23.87 -71.00
N LYS A 141 -9.19 -24.18 -72.19
CA LYS A 141 -9.50 -25.51 -72.77
C LYS A 141 -8.51 -26.71 -72.61
N ARG A 142 -7.34 -26.61 -71.96
CA ARG A 142 -6.42 -27.74 -71.67
C ARG A 142 -5.59 -27.56 -70.38
N GLY A 143 -6.20 -27.33 -69.22
CA GLY A 143 -5.47 -27.26 -67.94
C GLY A 143 -6.23 -27.95 -66.78
N ARG A 144 -5.50 -28.51 -65.80
CA ARG A 144 -6.07 -29.06 -64.55
C ARG A 144 -6.54 -27.92 -63.63
N GLU A 145 -7.66 -28.10 -62.95
CA GLU A 145 -8.14 -27.18 -61.91
C GLU A 145 -7.14 -27.12 -60.75
N ALA A 146 -6.77 -25.91 -60.33
CA ALA A 146 -5.91 -25.68 -59.17
C ALA A 146 -6.77 -25.11 -58.03
N TYR A 147 -6.76 -25.79 -56.89
CA TYR A 147 -7.51 -25.43 -55.69
C TYR A 147 -6.56 -24.88 -54.63
N TYR A 148 -6.79 -23.63 -54.21
CA TYR A 148 -6.10 -23.05 -53.04
C TYR A 148 -7.17 -22.56 -52.06
N GLY A 149 -7.14 -23.09 -50.84
CA GLY A 149 -8.05 -22.70 -49.76
C GLY A 149 -7.30 -22.49 -48.46
N GLU A 150 -7.55 -21.35 -47.81
CA GLU A 150 -7.11 -21.11 -46.43
C GLU A 150 -8.32 -21.22 -45.48
N ASN A 151 -8.11 -21.94 -44.37
CA ASN A 151 -9.08 -22.01 -43.29
C ASN A 151 -8.94 -20.77 -42.41
N ILE A 152 -10.02 -20.00 -42.29
CA ILE A 152 -10.08 -18.79 -41.48
C ILE A 152 -11.06 -19.02 -40.34
N TYR A 153 -10.53 -18.98 -39.13
CA TYR A 153 -11.33 -19.18 -37.91
C TYR A 153 -11.82 -17.83 -37.38
N PHE A 154 -13.13 -17.66 -37.22
CA PHE A 154 -13.72 -16.47 -36.62
C PHE A 154 -14.14 -16.75 -35.16
N THR A 155 -13.62 -15.95 -34.24
CA THR A 155 -14.06 -15.89 -32.85
C THR A 155 -14.41 -14.46 -32.49
N ASN A 156 -15.62 -14.24 -31.97
CA ASN A 156 -16.06 -12.91 -31.54
C ASN A 156 -15.43 -12.63 -30.15
N THR A 157 -14.55 -11.64 -30.04
CA THR A 157 -13.93 -11.26 -28.76
C THR A 157 -14.43 -9.86 -28.37
N GLU A 158 -15.13 -9.77 -27.25
CA GLU A 158 -15.53 -8.49 -26.63
C GLU A 158 -14.41 -8.03 -25.67
N GLU A 159 -14.04 -6.74 -25.72
CA GLU A 159 -12.97 -6.12 -24.90
C GLU A 159 -13.58 -5.23 -23.80
N ALA A 160 -12.79 -4.80 -22.81
CA ALA A 160 -13.25 -3.85 -21.79
C ALA A 160 -13.42 -2.42 -22.36
N PRO A 161 -14.35 -1.57 -21.84
CA PRO A 161 -14.55 -0.22 -22.34
C PRO A 161 -13.32 0.65 -22.09
N LEU A 162 -13.07 1.63 -22.97
CA LEU A 162 -12.06 2.67 -22.73
C LEU A 162 -12.45 3.57 -21.53
N GLU A 163 -11.52 4.40 -21.08
CA GLU A 163 -11.74 5.34 -19.98
C GLU A 163 -12.90 6.32 -20.28
N PRO A 164 -13.70 6.69 -19.25
CA PRO A 164 -14.72 7.74 -19.39
C PRO A 164 -14.09 9.10 -19.72
N VAL A 165 -14.78 9.91 -20.53
CA VAL A 165 -14.31 11.24 -20.95
C VAL A 165 -15.05 12.35 -20.19
N ASP A 166 -14.41 13.51 -20.02
CA ASP A 166 -14.98 14.69 -19.37
C ASP A 166 -15.45 14.44 -17.94
N VAL A 167 -14.65 13.74 -17.12
CA VAL A 167 -14.94 13.57 -15.69
C VAL A 167 -14.83 14.93 -15.00
N ARG A 168 -15.95 15.46 -14.53
CA ARG A 168 -16.04 16.71 -13.79
C ARG A 168 -16.66 16.45 -12.42
N ASP A 169 -16.10 17.07 -11.41
CA ASP A 169 -16.59 17.01 -10.05
C ASP A 169 -17.01 18.40 -9.56
N SER A 170 -18.11 18.44 -8.81
CA SER A 170 -18.58 19.64 -8.14
C SER A 170 -19.13 19.27 -6.77
N TYR A 171 -18.92 20.14 -5.79
CA TYR A 171 -19.42 19.95 -4.44
C TYR A 171 -20.57 20.93 -4.18
N ASN A 172 -21.78 20.42 -3.93
CA ASN A 172 -22.91 21.25 -3.55
C ASN A 172 -22.88 21.49 -2.02
N THR A 173 -22.63 22.74 -1.65
CA THR A 173 -22.43 23.17 -0.27
C THR A 173 -23.69 23.24 0.59
N ASN A 174 -24.88 23.20 -0.02
CA ASN A 174 -26.15 23.30 0.69
C ASN A 174 -26.66 21.94 1.16
N ASP A 175 -26.45 20.91 0.34
CA ASP A 175 -27.00 19.57 0.56
C ASP A 175 -25.95 18.53 0.95
N ASN A 176 -24.69 18.94 1.14
CA ASN A 176 -23.57 18.04 1.42
C ASN A 176 -23.50 16.90 0.40
N ASN A 177 -23.60 17.21 -0.89
CA ASN A 177 -23.58 16.21 -1.95
C ASN A 177 -22.42 16.48 -2.90
N ILE A 178 -21.65 15.44 -3.24
CA ILE A 178 -20.67 15.48 -4.33
C ILE A 178 -21.38 15.08 -5.61
N GLN A 179 -21.34 15.94 -6.61
CA GLN A 179 -21.86 15.64 -7.94
C GLN A 179 -20.70 15.39 -8.89
N ILE A 180 -20.64 14.17 -9.46
CA ILE A 180 -19.65 13.77 -10.46
C ILE A 180 -20.39 13.55 -11.77
N ASP A 181 -20.02 14.33 -12.78
CA ASP A 181 -20.55 14.21 -14.13
C ASP A 181 -19.48 13.59 -15.03
N SER A 182 -19.83 12.53 -15.76
CA SER A 182 -18.94 11.88 -16.71
C SER A 182 -19.71 11.52 -17.98
N LYS A 183 -19.04 11.59 -19.13
CA LYS A 183 -19.59 11.09 -20.40
C LYS A 183 -19.18 9.64 -20.63
N LYS A 184 -19.94 8.95 -21.49
CA LYS A 184 -19.59 7.60 -21.95
C LYS A 184 -18.20 7.57 -22.60
N PRO A 185 -17.46 6.46 -22.49
CA PRO A 185 -16.22 6.26 -23.21
C PRO A 185 -16.41 6.43 -24.72
N ILE A 186 -15.35 6.87 -25.41
CA ILE A 186 -15.35 6.98 -26.88
C ILE A 186 -15.58 5.62 -27.54
N ASN A 187 -15.09 4.53 -26.91
CA ASN A 187 -15.31 3.17 -27.35
C ASN A 187 -15.70 2.27 -26.18
N THR A 188 -16.88 1.65 -26.24
CA THR A 188 -17.47 0.88 -25.13
C THR A 188 -17.17 -0.62 -25.18
N ASN A 189 -16.67 -1.10 -26.33
CA ASN A 189 -16.23 -2.49 -26.56
C ASN A 189 -17.21 -3.60 -26.13
N GLY A 190 -18.51 -3.31 -26.10
CA GLY A 190 -19.59 -4.21 -25.68
C GLY A 190 -20.77 -3.45 -25.08
N GLU A 191 -21.77 -4.17 -24.58
CA GLU A 191 -22.89 -3.56 -23.84
C GLU A 191 -22.38 -3.02 -22.50
N LEU A 192 -22.49 -1.71 -22.32
CA LEU A 192 -22.01 -1.04 -21.13
C LEU A 192 -22.98 -1.30 -19.99
N LYS A 193 -22.53 -2.06 -19.00
CA LYS A 193 -23.30 -2.40 -17.80
C LYS A 193 -23.39 -1.27 -16.79
N GLY A 194 -22.64 -0.16 -16.93
CA GLY A 194 -22.77 1.01 -16.07
C GLY A 194 -21.45 1.70 -15.78
N PHE A 195 -21.41 2.52 -14.73
CA PHE A 195 -20.15 3.11 -14.24
C PHE A 195 -19.99 2.82 -12.73
N GLU A 196 -18.75 2.75 -12.28
CA GLU A 196 -18.37 2.66 -10.88
C GLU A 196 -17.47 3.84 -10.51
N ILE A 197 -17.65 4.35 -9.31
CA ILE A 197 -16.81 5.40 -8.74
C ILE A 197 -16.03 4.79 -7.58
N ARG A 198 -14.73 5.07 -7.56
CA ARG A 198 -13.85 4.84 -6.41
C ARG A 198 -13.37 6.19 -5.88
N TYR A 199 -13.03 6.26 -4.61
CA TYR A 199 -12.34 7.41 -4.08
C TYR A 199 -11.27 7.00 -3.08
N ILE A 200 -10.18 7.74 -3.08
CA ILE A 200 -9.06 7.57 -2.17
C ILE A 200 -9.02 8.81 -1.30
N GLU A 201 -9.07 8.60 0.01
CA GLU A 201 -8.97 9.69 0.98
C GLU A 201 -7.50 9.97 1.25
N ALA A 202 -7.09 11.22 1.03
CA ALA A 202 -5.74 11.69 1.34
C ALA A 202 -5.84 12.78 2.40
N THR A 203 -5.64 12.41 3.67
CA THR A 203 -5.54 13.38 4.75
C THR A 203 -4.14 14.03 4.70
N ILE A 204 -4.09 15.37 4.67
CA ILE A 204 -2.83 16.13 4.53
C ILE A 204 -1.84 15.85 5.69
N SER A 205 -2.33 15.37 6.85
CA SER A 205 -1.51 15.08 8.03
C SER A 205 -0.94 13.65 8.12
N LYS A 206 -1.40 12.69 7.30
CA LYS A 206 -0.90 11.30 7.33
C LYS A 206 -0.37 10.92 5.95
N LYS A 207 0.93 10.62 5.86
CA LYS A 207 1.59 10.04 4.67
C LYS A 207 1.13 8.60 4.36
N ARG A 208 -0.17 8.30 4.46
CA ARG A 208 -0.75 6.98 4.19
C ARG A 208 -2.06 7.15 3.44
N LEU A 209 -2.08 6.72 2.19
CA LEU A 209 -3.29 6.62 1.36
C LEU A 209 -4.12 5.44 1.89
N GLN A 210 -5.35 5.67 2.32
CA GLN A 210 -6.31 4.59 2.56
C GLN A 210 -7.25 4.49 1.35
N GLU A 211 -7.24 3.34 0.69
CA GLU A 211 -8.13 3.02 -0.41
C GLU A 211 -9.49 2.61 0.15
N ASN A 212 -10.51 3.47 0.02
CA ASN A 212 -11.88 3.15 0.38
C ASN A 212 -12.68 2.87 -0.89
N LYS A 213 -13.08 1.62 -1.10
CA LYS A 213 -13.94 1.25 -2.23
C LYS A 213 -15.40 1.26 -1.78
N LEU A 214 -16.27 2.08 -2.40
CA LEU A 214 -17.71 1.79 -2.34
C LEU A 214 -18.57 2.40 -3.46
N GLN A 215 -19.25 1.46 -4.13
CA GLN A 215 -20.57 1.44 -4.80
C GLN A 215 -20.72 1.83 -6.28
N SER A 216 -21.21 0.84 -7.04
CA SER A 216 -21.76 0.90 -8.40
C SER A 216 -23.24 1.27 -8.38
N ASN A 217 -23.66 2.24 -9.19
CA ASN A 217 -25.06 2.39 -9.61
C ASN A 217 -25.10 2.34 -11.14
N VAL A 218 -25.70 1.28 -11.66
CA VAL A 218 -25.94 1.07 -13.09
C VAL A 218 -27.16 1.88 -13.52
N LYS A 219 -26.96 2.90 -14.34
CA LYS A 219 -28.04 3.52 -15.14
C LYS A 219 -27.69 3.41 -16.62
N ASN A 220 -28.61 2.88 -17.42
CA ASN A 220 -28.53 2.91 -18.88
C ASN A 220 -28.74 4.35 -19.37
N SER A 221 -27.69 5.17 -19.37
CA SER A 221 -27.71 6.50 -19.97
C SER A 221 -26.36 6.87 -20.59
N THR A 222 -26.40 7.71 -21.62
CA THR A 222 -25.25 8.18 -22.43
C THR A 222 -24.32 9.15 -21.68
N SER A 223 -24.76 9.64 -20.52
CA SER A 223 -24.00 10.41 -19.54
C SER A 223 -24.35 9.90 -18.15
N ALA A 224 -23.41 9.99 -17.23
CA ALA A 224 -23.57 9.51 -15.87
C ALA A 224 -23.30 10.66 -14.90
N SER A 225 -24.37 11.14 -14.27
CA SER A 225 -24.33 12.11 -13.18
C SER A 225 -24.58 11.37 -11.88
N PHE A 226 -23.60 11.42 -10.98
CA PHE A 226 -23.64 10.75 -9.70
C PHE A 226 -23.72 11.78 -8.59
N THR A 227 -24.77 11.70 -7.80
CA THR A 227 -24.88 12.46 -6.56
C THR A 227 -24.53 11.53 -5.40
N ILE A 228 -23.39 11.77 -4.76
CA ILE A 228 -22.96 11.03 -3.57
C ILE A 228 -23.40 11.84 -2.35
N SER A 229 -24.34 11.31 -1.57
CA SER A 229 -24.79 11.95 -0.33
C SER A 229 -23.76 11.78 0.79
N THR A 230 -23.24 12.91 1.31
CA THR A 230 -22.09 12.88 2.23
C THR A 230 -22.51 12.86 3.69
N PHE A 231 -22.68 11.64 4.22
CA PHE A 231 -22.46 11.34 5.65
C PHE A 231 -21.09 10.66 5.88
N SER A 232 -20.32 10.39 4.82
CA SER A 232 -19.15 9.51 4.82
C SER A 232 -17.80 10.18 4.49
N PHE A 233 -17.76 11.49 4.25
CA PHE A 233 -16.54 12.21 3.88
C PHE A 233 -16.16 13.21 4.97
N GLU A 234 -14.88 13.23 5.35
CA GLU A 234 -14.39 14.18 6.33
C GLU A 234 -14.36 15.62 5.75
N PRO A 235 -14.82 16.64 6.50
CA PRO A 235 -14.74 18.04 6.08
C PRO A 235 -13.28 18.50 5.95
N CYS A 236 -12.99 19.40 5.00
CA CYS A 236 -11.64 19.92 4.72
C CYS A 236 -10.60 18.86 4.27
N THR A 237 -11.04 17.71 3.76
CA THR A 237 -10.15 16.64 3.29
C THR A 237 -10.05 16.66 1.76
N GLN A 238 -8.85 16.42 1.22
CA GLN A 238 -8.65 16.25 -0.20
C GLN A 238 -8.94 14.79 -0.58
N HIS A 239 -9.87 14.60 -1.50
CA HIS A 239 -10.25 13.28 -1.99
C HIS A 239 -9.83 13.14 -3.46
N PHE A 240 -9.19 12.02 -3.77
CA PHE A 240 -8.90 11.62 -5.14
C PHE A 240 -10.04 10.72 -5.62
N LEU A 241 -10.80 11.19 -6.60
CA LEU A 241 -11.95 10.47 -7.15
C LEU A 241 -11.51 9.76 -8.44
N GLN A 242 -11.91 8.50 -8.60
CA GLN A 242 -11.68 7.71 -9.80
C GLN A 242 -13.01 7.23 -10.35
N VAL A 243 -13.25 7.39 -11.65
CA VAL A 243 -14.48 6.97 -12.32
C VAL A 243 -14.12 5.93 -13.39
N ARG A 244 -14.87 4.81 -13.41
CA ARG A 244 -14.71 3.74 -14.39
C ARG A 244 -16.02 3.39 -15.07
N ALA A 245 -16.00 3.09 -16.36
CA ALA A 245 -17.11 2.46 -17.07
C ALA A 245 -16.97 0.93 -17.02
N VAL A 246 -18.06 0.16 -16.97
CA VAL A 246 -18.03 -1.30 -16.73
C VAL A 246 -18.84 -2.03 -17.81
N ASN A 247 -18.27 -3.10 -18.37
CA ASN A 247 -18.99 -4.13 -19.14
C ASN A 247 -18.65 -5.53 -18.56
N ASN A 248 -18.86 -6.63 -19.30
CA ASN A 248 -18.57 -8.01 -18.84
C ASN A 248 -17.07 -8.33 -18.64
N TYR A 249 -16.15 -7.43 -18.97
CA TYR A 249 -14.70 -7.61 -18.88
C TYR A 249 -14.03 -6.41 -18.18
N SER A 250 -12.81 -6.58 -17.64
CA SER A 250 -12.18 -5.64 -16.69
C SER A 250 -11.50 -4.42 -17.37
N PRO A 251 -11.84 -3.14 -17.05
CA PRO A 251 -11.26 -1.94 -17.68
C PRO A 251 -10.34 -1.08 -16.78
N GLY A 252 -9.67 -0.09 -17.41
CA GLY A 252 -8.85 0.98 -16.79
C GLY A 252 -9.66 2.16 -16.21
N PHE A 253 -8.97 3.13 -15.57
CA PHE A 253 -9.57 4.16 -14.70
C PHE A 253 -9.25 5.59 -15.15
N ALA A 254 -10.25 6.49 -15.13
CA ALA A 254 -10.03 7.95 -15.20
C ALA A 254 -10.05 8.57 -13.79
N SER A 255 -9.25 9.61 -13.53
CA SER A 255 -9.11 10.22 -12.20
C SER A 255 -9.31 11.74 -12.18
N THR A 256 -9.92 12.27 -11.10
CA THR A 256 -10.05 13.71 -10.78
C THR A 256 -9.79 13.98 -9.29
N LYS A 257 -9.61 15.25 -8.90
CA LYS A 257 -9.31 15.66 -7.51
C LYS A 257 -10.37 16.63 -6.98
N LEU A 258 -10.99 16.29 -5.86
CA LEU A 258 -11.99 17.14 -5.19
C LEU A 258 -11.52 17.51 -3.77
N THR A 259 -11.77 18.75 -3.36
CA THR A 259 -11.56 19.19 -1.96
C THR A 259 -12.90 19.47 -1.30
N THR A 260 -13.21 18.82 -0.17
CA THR A 260 -14.49 19.02 0.54
C THR A 260 -14.51 20.37 1.26
N SER A 261 -15.71 20.97 1.41
CA SER A 261 -15.86 22.29 2.04
C SER A 261 -15.68 22.24 3.58
N PRO A 262 -15.44 23.38 4.25
CA PRO A 262 -15.38 23.45 5.71
C PRO A 262 -16.63 22.89 6.39
N PRO A 263 -16.52 22.32 7.61
CA PRO A 263 -17.65 21.73 8.31
C PRO A 263 -18.76 22.76 8.51
N LEU A 264 -20.02 22.29 8.48
CA LEU A 264 -21.17 23.12 8.84
C LEU A 264 -20.97 23.65 10.26
N LEU A 265 -21.16 24.97 10.48
CA LEU A 265 -21.37 25.46 11.84
C LEU A 265 -22.58 24.70 12.42
N PRO A 266 -22.51 24.13 13.63
CA PRO A 266 -23.64 23.43 14.20
C PRO A 266 -24.87 24.34 14.20
N ASN A 267 -26.04 23.79 13.84
CA ASN A 267 -27.33 24.49 13.74
C ASN A 267 -27.87 25.03 15.10
N TYR A 268 -27.00 25.31 16.06
CA TYR A 268 -27.31 25.48 17.48
C TYR A 268 -26.66 26.71 18.12
N LEU A 269 -26.43 27.80 17.37
CA LEU A 269 -26.16 29.11 17.98
C LEU A 269 -27.45 29.61 18.64
N LYS A 270 -27.76 29.11 19.85
CA LYS A 270 -28.92 29.52 20.66
C LYS A 270 -28.59 30.86 21.30
N ILE A 271 -29.06 31.94 20.69
CA ILE A 271 -28.93 33.28 21.27
C ILE A 271 -30.07 33.49 22.25
N LYS A 272 -29.74 33.70 23.52
CA LYS A 272 -30.71 33.97 24.59
C LYS A 272 -30.67 35.44 24.96
N LYS A 273 -31.82 36.12 24.82
CA LYS A 273 -32.03 37.48 25.33
C LYS A 273 -32.02 37.44 26.87
N LEU A 274 -31.22 38.29 27.50
CA LEU A 274 -31.04 38.30 28.95
C LEU A 274 -31.79 39.46 29.60
N LYS A 275 -31.57 40.70 29.13
CA LYS A 275 -32.19 41.89 29.72
C LYS A 275 -32.39 43.00 28.69
N GLU A 276 -33.55 43.64 28.72
CA GLU A 276 -33.89 44.80 27.88
C GLU A 276 -33.66 46.10 28.66
N ARG A 277 -33.06 47.09 28.01
CA ARG A 277 -32.91 48.46 28.53
C ARG A 277 -33.40 49.45 27.48
N ILE A 278 -33.47 50.73 27.86
CA ILE A 278 -34.04 51.80 27.02
C ILE A 278 -33.31 51.94 25.68
N THR A 279 -31.98 51.81 25.69
CA THR A 279 -31.12 52.01 24.51
C THR A 279 -30.14 50.85 24.27
N SER A 280 -30.22 49.79 25.07
CA SER A 280 -29.32 48.63 24.94
C SER A 280 -30.02 47.33 25.32
N VAL A 281 -29.53 46.20 24.81
CA VAL A 281 -30.08 44.88 25.12
C VAL A 281 -28.95 43.87 25.34
N ASP A 282 -29.03 43.12 26.43
CA ASP A 282 -28.07 42.11 26.83
C ASP A 282 -28.44 40.74 26.25
N PHE A 283 -27.46 40.05 25.67
CA PHE A 283 -27.61 38.75 25.03
C PHE A 283 -26.53 37.78 25.49
N SER A 284 -26.78 36.50 25.26
CA SER A 284 -25.78 35.45 25.41
C SER A 284 -25.86 34.43 24.30
N PHE A 285 -24.73 33.82 23.97
CA PHE A 285 -24.66 32.65 23.11
C PHE A 285 -23.67 31.63 23.66
N GLU A 286 -23.91 30.35 23.38
CA GLU A 286 -22.97 29.27 23.75
C GLU A 286 -21.97 29.03 22.62
N THR A 287 -20.68 28.94 22.97
CA THR A 287 -19.64 28.54 22.01
C THR A 287 -19.80 27.07 21.64
N PRO A 288 -19.55 26.67 20.38
CA PRO A 288 -19.64 25.27 19.98
C PRO A 288 -18.62 24.39 20.76
N PRO A 289 -18.93 23.09 20.98
CA PRO A 289 -17.94 22.15 21.50
C PRO A 289 -16.75 22.07 20.54
N LYS A 290 -15.53 21.86 21.06
CA LYS A 290 -14.30 21.71 20.26
C LYS A 290 -14.41 20.43 19.42
N GLN A 291 -15.09 20.51 18.29
CA GLN A 291 -14.74 19.68 17.16
C GLN A 291 -13.57 20.39 16.51
N ILE A 292 -12.45 19.68 16.30
CA ILE A 292 -11.24 20.33 15.81
C ILE A 292 -9.95 19.62 16.29
N SER A 293 -9.61 18.42 15.79
CA SER A 293 -8.34 17.71 16.07
C SER A 293 -7.09 18.56 15.85
N ASN A 294 -6.02 18.33 16.62
CA ASN A 294 -4.70 18.96 16.49
C ASN A 294 -3.96 18.72 15.15
N ASP A 295 -4.60 18.10 14.14
CA ASP A 295 -4.03 17.86 12.80
C ASP A 295 -4.93 18.34 11.64
N GLN A 296 -5.95 19.15 11.92
CA GLN A 296 -6.81 19.77 10.90
C GLN A 296 -6.69 21.29 11.00
N GLU A 297 -6.20 21.95 9.94
CA GLU A 297 -6.11 23.41 9.83
C GLU A 297 -7.50 24.05 9.69
N ILE A 298 -8.30 24.03 10.76
CA ILE A 298 -9.44 24.96 10.85
C ILE A 298 -8.89 26.25 11.42
N ILE A 299 -8.72 27.21 10.51
CA ILE A 299 -7.90 28.39 10.79
C ILE A 299 -8.68 29.40 11.64
N GLN A 300 -10.01 29.47 11.55
CA GLN A 300 -10.75 30.40 12.41
C GLN A 300 -12.27 30.29 12.35
N TYR A 301 -12.90 30.62 13.49
CA TYR A 301 -14.33 30.95 13.58
C TYR A 301 -14.47 32.42 14.00
N LEU A 302 -15.15 33.21 13.18
CA LEU A 302 -15.41 34.62 13.45
C LEU A 302 -16.90 34.89 13.56
N LEU A 303 -17.32 35.58 14.63
CA LEU A 303 -18.69 36.04 14.81
C LEU A 303 -18.74 37.57 14.81
N VAL A 304 -19.50 38.15 13.87
CA VAL A 304 -19.65 39.61 13.73
C VAL A 304 -21.11 40.02 13.90
N LEU A 305 -21.33 41.01 14.76
CA LEU A 305 -22.64 41.57 15.06
C LEU A 305 -22.91 42.82 14.22
N LEU A 306 -24.02 42.84 13.49
CA LEU A 306 -24.41 43.93 12.61
C LEU A 306 -25.80 44.46 12.97
N THR A 307 -25.95 45.77 13.14
CA THR A 307 -27.26 46.41 13.40
C THR A 307 -27.73 47.18 12.16
N GLY A 308 -28.99 47.00 11.74
CA GLY A 308 -29.53 47.68 10.57
C GLY A 308 -31.02 47.46 10.30
N THR A 309 -31.52 48.03 9.20
CA THR A 309 -32.91 47.82 8.76
C THR A 309 -33.11 46.44 8.14
N LYS A 310 -34.36 45.93 8.18
CA LYS A 310 -34.72 44.60 7.67
C LYS A 310 -34.31 44.33 6.21
N LYS A 311 -34.42 45.35 5.36
CA LYS A 311 -34.02 45.30 3.94
C LYS A 311 -32.49 45.21 3.76
N LYS A 312 -31.73 45.90 4.62
CA LYS A 312 -30.25 45.89 4.60
C LYS A 312 -29.70 44.55 5.12
N CYS A 313 -30.20 44.06 6.25
CA CYS A 313 -29.77 42.78 6.84
C CYS A 313 -30.10 41.58 5.94
N ASN A 314 -31.24 41.59 5.22
CA ASN A 314 -31.57 40.53 4.26
C ASN A 314 -30.66 40.55 3.01
N LYS A 315 -30.13 41.70 2.60
CA LYS A 315 -29.18 41.81 1.47
C LYS A 315 -27.85 41.10 1.76
N LEU A 316 -27.49 40.90 3.04
CA LEU A 316 -26.28 40.18 3.45
C LEU A 316 -26.33 38.68 3.12
N LYS A 317 -27.54 38.09 3.07
CA LYS A 317 -27.72 36.65 2.77
C LYS A 317 -27.42 36.31 1.31
N SER A 318 -27.46 37.29 0.39
CA SER A 318 -27.32 37.08 -1.05
C SER A 318 -26.00 37.59 -1.67
N MET A 319 -25.08 38.18 -0.88
CA MET A 319 -23.81 38.69 -1.38
C MET A 319 -22.74 37.57 -1.55
N LYS A 320 -22.14 37.45 -2.75
CA LYS A 320 -21.01 36.54 -3.03
C LYS A 320 -19.67 37.20 -2.69
N ILE A 321 -18.97 36.65 -1.69
CA ILE A 321 -17.56 36.92 -1.28
C ILE A 321 -17.30 38.39 -0.86
N MET A 322 -16.62 38.59 0.29
CA MET A 322 -16.53 39.91 0.95
C MET A 322 -15.30 40.68 0.48
N ASN A 323 -15.51 41.81 -0.18
CA ASN A 323 -14.56 42.93 -0.17
C ASN A 323 -15.05 43.95 0.89
N HIS A 324 -14.09 44.59 1.58
CA HIS A 324 -14.26 45.52 2.71
C HIS A 324 -15.41 46.54 2.55
N GLU A 325 -15.63 47.05 1.34
CA GLU A 325 -16.64 48.07 1.03
C GLU A 325 -18.10 47.59 1.14
N GLY A 326 -18.35 46.29 1.01
CA GLY A 326 -19.71 45.73 1.05
C GLY A 326 -20.32 45.71 2.46
N LEU A 327 -19.49 45.56 3.51
CA LEU A 327 -19.93 45.46 4.91
C LEU A 327 -20.23 46.83 5.53
N GLN A 328 -19.39 47.84 5.27
CA GLN A 328 -19.58 49.20 5.80
C GLN A 328 -20.89 49.84 5.28
N ASN A 329 -21.30 49.51 4.06
CA ASN A 329 -22.52 50.06 3.45
C ASN A 329 -23.83 49.50 4.02
N VAL A 330 -23.79 48.40 4.78
CA VAL A 330 -24.99 47.64 5.15
C VAL A 330 -25.38 47.80 6.63
N SER A 331 -24.45 48.21 7.52
CA SER A 331 -24.72 48.28 8.97
C SER A 331 -23.62 49.00 9.76
N SER A 332 -23.98 49.58 10.91
CA SER A 332 -23.02 49.88 11.99
C SER A 332 -22.62 48.55 12.66
N ILE A 333 -21.31 48.24 12.65
CA ILE A 333 -20.78 46.98 13.18
C ILE A 333 -20.60 47.14 14.69
N ALA A 334 -21.25 46.28 15.47
CA ALA A 334 -21.34 46.45 16.92
C ALA A 334 -20.23 45.71 17.69
N ARG A 335 -19.86 44.49 17.29
CA ARG A 335 -18.79 43.72 17.98
C ARG A 335 -18.30 42.51 17.17
N GLU A 336 -17.05 42.12 17.41
CA GLU A 336 -16.40 40.94 16.82
C GLU A 336 -15.94 39.97 17.92
N PHE A 337 -16.15 38.66 17.70
CA PHE A 337 -15.65 37.60 18.57
C PHE A 337 -14.79 36.59 17.78
N ASP A 338 -13.55 36.42 18.23
CA ASP A 338 -12.62 35.40 17.74
C ASP A 338 -12.79 34.12 18.57
N LEU A 339 -13.63 33.20 18.08
CA LEU A 339 -14.04 32.03 18.87
C LEU A 339 -12.90 31.01 19.07
N THR A 340 -11.76 31.17 18.39
CA THR A 340 -10.56 30.36 18.64
C THR A 340 -9.87 30.69 19.96
N LYS A 341 -10.10 31.90 20.49
CA LYS A 341 -9.50 32.41 21.73
C LYS A 341 -10.45 32.32 22.93
N VAL A 342 -11.69 31.91 22.70
CA VAL A 342 -12.71 31.74 23.75
C VAL A 342 -12.75 30.27 24.16
N PRO A 343 -12.81 29.95 25.47
CA PRO A 343 -12.91 28.57 25.92
C PRO A 343 -14.20 27.90 25.43
N VAL A 344 -14.13 26.57 25.28
CA VAL A 344 -15.17 25.72 24.70
C VAL A 344 -16.32 25.51 25.68
N ASN A 345 -17.56 25.36 25.19
CA ASN A 345 -18.77 25.21 25.99
C ASN A 345 -19.00 26.33 27.03
N VAL A 346 -18.53 27.55 26.73
CA VAL A 346 -18.77 28.72 27.58
C VAL A 346 -19.90 29.57 27.00
N THR A 347 -20.75 30.08 27.88
CA THR A 347 -21.75 31.09 27.52
C THR A 347 -21.09 32.46 27.47
N VAL A 348 -20.98 33.04 26.27
CA VAL A 348 -20.46 34.40 26.07
C VAL A 348 -21.61 35.38 26.16
N GLN A 349 -21.49 36.37 27.05
CA GLN A 349 -22.46 37.46 27.20
C GLN A 349 -21.96 38.73 26.51
N PHE A 350 -22.87 39.46 25.88
CA PHE A 350 -22.56 40.73 25.22
C PHE A 350 -23.79 41.64 25.17
N THR A 351 -23.55 42.93 25.07
CA THR A 351 -24.59 43.96 25.03
C THR A 351 -24.60 44.66 23.67
N ILE A 352 -25.77 44.89 23.11
CA ILE A 352 -25.97 45.71 21.92
C ILE A 352 -26.43 47.10 22.37
N GLY A 353 -25.80 48.17 21.89
CA GLY A 353 -26.16 49.55 22.22
C GLY A 353 -25.48 50.15 23.45
N ASP A 354 -24.38 49.56 23.93
CA ASP A 354 -23.65 50.00 25.14
C ASP A 354 -22.61 51.12 24.89
N LYS A 355 -22.52 51.65 23.65
CA LYS A 355 -21.56 52.69 23.22
C LYS A 355 -20.10 52.26 23.26
N THR A 356 -19.80 50.97 23.30
CA THR A 356 -18.42 50.49 23.20
C THR A 356 -17.89 50.64 21.76
N THR A 357 -16.64 51.09 21.63
CA THR A 357 -15.92 51.16 20.36
C THR A 357 -14.72 50.22 20.39
N GLY A 358 -14.38 49.62 19.25
CA GLY A 358 -13.22 48.71 19.14
C GLY A 358 -12.74 48.54 17.71
N LYS A 359 -11.45 48.22 17.51
CA LYS A 359 -10.90 47.94 16.18
C LYS A 359 -10.96 46.45 15.85
N SER A 360 -11.53 46.10 14.70
CA SER A 360 -11.44 44.74 14.17
C SER A 360 -10.06 44.49 13.56
N LYS A 361 -9.34 43.48 14.04
CA LYS A 361 -8.06 43.06 13.45
C LYS A 361 -8.22 42.39 12.09
N TYR A 362 -9.38 41.78 11.82
CA TYR A 362 -9.60 40.91 10.66
C TYR A 362 -10.37 41.59 9.54
N LEU A 363 -11.28 42.51 9.89
CA LEU A 363 -11.98 43.37 8.93
C LEU A 363 -11.27 44.70 8.72
N ASN A 364 -10.24 45.02 9.53
CA ASN A 364 -9.41 46.21 9.44
C ASN A 364 -10.21 47.54 9.45
N CYS A 365 -11.26 47.62 10.29
CA CYS A 365 -12.12 48.79 10.44
C CYS A 365 -12.49 49.05 11.92
N ASP A 366 -12.92 50.28 12.21
CA ASP A 366 -13.48 50.66 13.51
C ASP A 366 -14.91 50.13 13.65
N LEU A 367 -15.19 49.45 14.77
CA LEU A 367 -16.50 48.94 15.16
C LEU A 367 -17.09 49.89 16.21
N GLU A 368 -18.35 50.29 16.02
CA GLU A 368 -19.05 51.22 16.89
C GLU A 368 -20.40 50.63 17.32
N ASN A 369 -20.53 50.30 18.61
CA ASN A 369 -21.76 49.80 19.20
C ASN A 369 -22.67 50.94 19.66
N GLY A 370 -23.12 51.78 18.72
CA GLY A 370 -23.97 52.94 18.99
C GLY A 370 -25.31 52.58 19.66
N PRO A 371 -25.93 53.50 20.44
CA PRO A 371 -27.15 53.21 21.19
C PRO A 371 -28.33 52.90 20.26
N LEU A 372 -29.17 51.94 20.65
CA LEU A 372 -30.40 51.60 19.93
C LEU A 372 -31.48 52.67 20.19
N GLU A 373 -32.33 52.93 19.20
CA GLU A 373 -33.44 53.86 19.39
C GLU A 373 -34.47 53.28 20.38
N ALA A 374 -34.95 54.12 21.30
CA ALA A 374 -35.94 53.71 22.28
C ALA A 374 -37.29 53.39 21.60
N LYS A 375 -37.98 52.36 22.10
CA LYS A 375 -39.32 51.93 21.63
C LYS A 375 -39.38 51.52 20.15
N LYS A 376 -38.26 51.10 19.55
CA LYS A 376 -38.23 50.60 18.17
C LYS A 376 -37.64 49.20 18.09
N THR A 377 -38.22 48.40 17.19
CA THR A 377 -37.68 47.09 16.83
C THR A 377 -36.57 47.27 15.79
N HIS A 378 -35.37 46.82 16.14
CA HIS A 378 -34.19 46.83 15.29
C HIS A 378 -33.91 45.41 14.79
N GLN A 379 -33.44 45.27 13.55
CA GLN A 379 -33.00 43.97 13.07
C GLN A 379 -31.49 43.81 13.29
N VAL A 380 -31.13 42.70 13.93
CA VAL A 380 -29.76 42.34 14.25
C VAL A 380 -29.36 41.11 13.45
N ALA A 381 -28.15 41.14 12.88
CA ALA A 381 -27.59 40.02 12.15
C ALA A 381 -26.29 39.52 12.79
N PHE A 382 -26.16 38.20 12.88
CA PHE A 382 -24.95 37.47 13.26
C PHE A 382 -24.35 36.84 12.03
N LEU A 383 -23.13 37.26 11.70
CA LEU A 383 -22.34 36.65 10.64
C LEU A 383 -21.31 35.72 11.27
N ALA A 384 -21.43 34.41 11.02
CA ALA A 384 -20.42 33.43 11.38
C ALA A 384 -19.62 33.01 10.14
N ILE A 385 -18.29 33.00 10.23
CA ILE A 385 -17.40 32.61 9.12
C ILE A 385 -16.50 31.46 9.56
N SER A 386 -16.45 30.39 8.75
CA SER A 386 -15.55 29.26 8.89
C SER A 386 -14.52 29.29 7.75
N ARG A 387 -13.22 29.19 8.07
CA ARG A 387 -12.12 29.29 7.09
C ARG A 387 -11.12 28.15 7.22
N CYS A 388 -10.72 27.58 6.08
CA CYS A 388 -9.64 26.61 5.89
C CYS A 388 -8.68 27.13 4.81
N ALA A 389 -7.43 26.64 4.76
CA ALA A 389 -6.29 27.18 3.99
C ALA A 389 -6.62 27.73 2.58
N TYR A 390 -7.58 27.15 1.86
CA TYR A 390 -7.95 27.54 0.49
C TYR A 390 -9.45 27.88 0.29
N ASN A 391 -10.32 27.81 1.31
CA ASN A 391 -11.76 28.06 1.15
C ASN A 391 -12.44 28.63 2.41
N SER A 392 -13.54 29.38 2.25
CA SER A 392 -14.30 29.98 3.36
C SER A 392 -15.81 29.86 3.17
N LYS A 393 -16.55 29.64 4.28
CA LYS A 393 -18.02 29.52 4.29
C LYS A 393 -18.62 30.47 5.32
N LYS A 394 -19.77 31.08 4.99
CA LYS A 394 -20.45 32.11 5.79
C LYS A 394 -21.86 31.69 6.17
N TYR A 395 -22.30 32.10 7.36
CA TYR A 395 -23.63 31.86 7.89
C TYR A 395 -24.17 33.18 8.44
N VAL A 396 -25.38 33.57 8.03
CA VAL A 396 -26.03 34.81 8.47
C VAL A 396 -27.33 34.48 9.19
N TYR A 397 -27.36 34.72 10.49
CA TYR A 397 -28.54 34.59 11.35
C TYR A 397 -29.11 35.97 11.61
N THR A 398 -30.42 36.16 11.47
CA THR A 398 -31.08 37.46 11.66
C THR A 398 -32.22 37.33 12.64
N PHE A 399 -32.34 38.26 13.58
CA PHE A 399 -33.47 38.31 14.51
C PHE A 399 -33.80 39.76 14.88
N ASP A 400 -35.00 39.95 15.42
CA ASP A 400 -35.54 41.26 15.74
C ASP A 400 -35.39 41.57 17.25
N VAL A 401 -35.00 42.80 17.58
CA VAL A 401 -34.70 43.24 18.95
C VAL A 401 -35.48 44.52 19.25
N THR A 402 -36.37 44.44 20.24
CA THR A 402 -37.11 45.59 20.77
C THR A 402 -36.47 46.09 22.07
N THR A 403 -36.37 47.41 22.24
CA THR A 403 -35.90 48.11 23.45
C THR A 403 -37.06 48.38 24.42
N GLY A 404 -36.79 48.33 25.73
CA GLY A 404 -37.83 48.31 26.79
C GLY A 404 -38.39 49.69 27.20
N GLU A 405 -39.48 49.67 27.99
CA GLU A 405 -40.14 50.86 28.56
C GLU A 405 -39.47 51.35 29.85
N THR A 406 -39.64 52.65 30.12
CA THR A 406 -39.09 53.43 31.23
C THR A 406 -39.23 52.74 32.60
N GLU A 407 -38.12 52.57 33.34
CA GLU A 407 -38.17 52.49 34.81
C GLU A 407 -38.03 53.91 35.38
N ASP A 408 -39.02 54.30 36.18
CA ASP A 408 -39.04 55.50 37.00
C ASP A 408 -37.75 55.63 37.81
N THR A 409 -36.97 56.67 37.52
CA THR A 409 -35.92 57.12 38.42
C THR A 409 -36.54 57.65 39.70
N LYS A 410 -36.68 56.79 40.73
CA LYS A 410 -36.68 57.29 42.11
C LYS A 410 -35.31 57.90 42.38
N LEU A 411 -35.23 59.22 42.19
CA LEU A 411 -34.10 60.05 42.61
C LEU A 411 -33.83 59.77 44.10
N ASN A 412 -32.68 59.18 44.40
CA ASN A 412 -32.25 58.97 45.77
C ASN A 412 -31.77 60.32 46.32
N ILE A 413 -32.66 61.05 47.00
CA ILE A 413 -32.44 62.41 47.52
C ILE A 413 -31.16 62.49 48.40
N SER A 414 -30.75 61.37 48.99
CA SER A 414 -29.48 61.24 49.72
C SER A 414 -28.23 61.47 48.86
N VAL A 415 -28.21 61.02 47.61
CA VAL A 415 -27.04 61.10 46.72
C VAL A 415 -26.82 62.54 46.24
N ILE A 416 -27.90 63.28 45.97
CA ILE A 416 -27.82 64.71 45.60
C ILE A 416 -27.32 65.54 46.77
N PHE A 417 -27.72 65.21 48.00
CA PHE A 417 -27.22 65.87 49.21
C PHE A 417 -25.70 65.69 49.38
N TYR A 418 -25.17 64.47 49.18
CA TYR A 418 -23.72 64.22 49.27
C TYR A 418 -22.91 64.86 48.14
N ILE A 419 -23.46 64.95 46.92
CA ILE A 419 -22.80 65.64 45.80
C ILE A 419 -22.73 67.14 46.06
N ILE A 420 -23.82 67.77 46.54
CA ILE A 420 -23.83 69.20 46.89
C ILE A 420 -22.86 69.48 48.04
N LEU A 421 -22.83 68.63 49.08
CA LEU A 421 -21.90 68.77 50.20
C LEU A 421 -20.44 68.66 49.75
N SER A 422 -20.14 67.74 48.82
CA SER A 422 -18.79 67.57 48.25
C SER A 422 -18.35 68.76 47.40
N ILE A 423 -19.26 69.36 46.63
CA ILE A 423 -18.98 70.57 45.84
C ILE A 423 -18.72 71.77 46.76
N ILE A 424 -19.48 71.92 47.85
CA ILE A 424 -19.26 72.98 48.84
C ILE A 424 -17.89 72.82 49.51
N TRP A 425 -17.52 71.60 49.94
CA TRP A 425 -16.19 71.33 50.50
C TRP A 425 -15.05 71.55 49.50
N PHE A 426 -15.26 71.20 48.23
CA PHE A 426 -14.28 71.47 47.17
C PHE A 426 -14.10 72.97 46.93
N LEU A 427 -15.18 73.75 46.92
CA LEU A 427 -15.11 75.22 46.76
C LEU A 427 -14.43 75.89 47.96
N VAL A 428 -14.69 75.42 49.19
CA VAL A 428 -13.98 75.89 50.40
C VAL A 428 -12.49 75.51 50.34
N GLY A 429 -12.16 74.31 49.87
CA GLY A 429 -10.78 73.86 49.66
C GLY A 429 -10.04 74.69 48.61
N VAL A 430 -10.68 75.00 47.48
CA VAL A 430 -10.11 75.85 46.43
C VAL A 430 -9.95 77.29 46.91
N ALA A 431 -10.92 77.86 47.63
CA ALA A 431 -10.79 79.20 48.22
C ALA A 431 -9.65 79.27 49.25
N SER A 432 -9.49 78.22 50.06
CA SER A 432 -8.39 78.08 51.03
C SER A 432 -7.04 77.91 50.34
N ALA A 433 -6.98 77.14 49.25
CA ALA A 433 -5.77 76.95 48.45
C ALA A 433 -5.36 78.20 47.66
N ILE A 434 -6.31 78.98 47.14
CA ILE A 434 -6.04 80.27 46.50
C ILE A 434 -5.57 81.29 47.55
N SER A 435 -6.16 81.30 48.74
CA SER A 435 -5.72 82.14 49.86
C SER A 435 -4.32 81.75 50.34
N PHE A 436 -4.03 80.45 50.42
CA PHE A 436 -2.70 79.91 50.78
C PHE A 436 -1.66 80.14 49.69
N LYS A 437 -2.03 80.08 48.41
CA LYS A 437 -1.15 80.41 47.27
C LYS A 437 -0.84 81.92 47.22
N ARG A 438 -1.83 82.78 47.46
CA ARG A 438 -1.64 84.23 47.63
C ARG A 438 -0.83 84.59 48.89
N TYR A 439 -0.92 83.78 49.94
CA TYR A 439 -0.07 83.90 51.15
C TYR A 439 1.38 83.46 50.88
N ARG A 440 1.58 82.38 50.11
CA ARG A 440 2.89 81.80 49.79
C ARG A 440 3.67 82.59 48.73
N GLU A 441 2.98 83.24 47.78
CA GLU A 441 3.59 84.09 46.75
C GLU A 441 4.03 85.47 47.28
N ARG A 442 3.59 85.88 48.48
CA ARG A 442 4.05 87.11 49.17
C ARG A 442 5.33 86.91 50.01
N LYS A 443 5.82 85.69 50.18
CA LYS A 443 7.05 85.39 50.95
C LYS A 443 7.94 84.38 50.24
N ARG A 444 8.67 84.84 49.22
CA ARG A 444 9.97 84.25 48.84
C ARG A 444 10.96 85.33 48.42
N PRO A 445 12.05 85.55 49.17
CA PRO A 445 13.24 86.20 48.63
C PRO A 445 14.03 85.21 47.74
N LYS A 446 14.60 85.76 46.68
CA LYS A 446 15.58 85.12 45.78
C LYS A 446 16.94 84.99 46.49
N ILE A 447 17.73 84.01 46.05
CA ILE A 447 19.20 83.97 45.81
C ILE A 447 19.64 82.50 45.97
N MET A 448 20.71 81.94 45.39
CA MET A 448 21.46 82.01 44.12
C MET A 448 22.73 81.15 44.41
N TYR A 449 23.22 80.41 43.40
CA TYR A 449 24.55 79.79 43.28
C TYR A 449 24.97 78.59 44.16
N GLY A 450 25.47 77.54 43.49
CA GLY A 450 26.92 77.30 43.53
C GLY A 450 27.42 75.90 43.95
N ILE A 451 27.80 75.11 42.94
CA ILE A 451 29.07 74.35 42.82
C ILE A 451 29.44 73.28 43.88
N GLY A 452 29.38 72.01 43.45
CA GLY A 452 30.59 71.23 43.14
C GLY A 452 31.02 70.11 44.11
N ARG A 453 31.08 68.86 43.62
CA ARG A 453 32.27 67.98 43.60
C ARG A 453 31.96 66.62 42.92
N ARG A 454 32.89 66.22 42.03
CA ARG A 454 33.12 64.91 41.35
C ARG A 454 33.68 63.86 42.35
N PRO A 455 34.05 62.58 42.02
CA PRO A 455 34.25 61.97 40.67
C PRO A 455 33.88 60.47 40.44
N THR A 456 33.82 60.10 39.14
CA THR A 456 34.29 58.86 38.43
C THR A 456 33.67 57.49 38.78
N THR A 457 33.35 56.56 37.84
CA THR A 457 33.94 56.20 36.51
C THR A 457 32.98 55.28 35.70
N VAL A 458 32.89 55.47 34.36
CA VAL A 458 33.10 54.48 33.24
C VAL A 458 32.13 53.27 33.15
N ASP A 459 31.48 52.87 32.04
CA ASP A 459 31.52 53.20 30.61
C ASP A 459 30.20 52.84 29.87
N ASN A 460 30.10 53.46 28.69
CA ASN A 460 29.14 53.52 27.58
C ASN A 460 28.07 52.45 27.25
N ILE A 461 27.02 53.00 26.61
CA ILE A 461 25.73 52.47 26.15
C ILE A 461 25.74 52.27 24.62
N TYR A 462 24.98 51.26 24.20
CA TYR A 462 24.40 50.92 22.88
C TYR A 462 24.31 52.03 21.80
N SER A 463 24.54 51.65 20.54
CA SER A 463 23.51 51.56 19.47
C SER A 463 24.11 51.60 18.05
N LEU A 464 23.26 51.19 17.10
CA LEU A 464 23.39 50.98 15.66
C LEU A 464 24.28 51.93 14.83
N SER A 465 25.03 51.28 13.93
CA SER A 465 25.41 51.60 12.53
C SER A 465 25.55 53.04 12.03
N ASP A 466 26.71 53.33 11.41
CA ASP A 466 26.94 54.36 10.39
C ASP A 466 28.38 54.16 9.83
N LEU A 467 28.69 54.01 8.52
CA LEU A 467 28.65 55.01 7.41
C LEU A 467 29.30 54.38 6.11
N PRO A 468 29.36 55.06 4.93
CA PRO A 468 28.96 54.48 3.62
C PRO A 468 29.91 54.81 2.41
N ARG A 469 29.39 54.51 1.19
CA ARG A 469 29.69 55.05 -0.18
C ARG A 469 31.02 54.60 -0.84
N ILE A 470 31.05 54.22 -2.13
CA ILE A 470 30.86 55.08 -3.33
C ILE A 470 30.36 54.26 -4.57
N LEU A 471 29.56 54.92 -5.42
CA LEU A 471 28.87 54.55 -6.69
C LEU A 471 29.79 54.67 -7.95
N PRO A 472 29.42 54.36 -9.24
CA PRO A 472 28.07 54.35 -9.87
C PRO A 472 27.71 53.28 -10.96
N LYS A 473 26.44 53.37 -11.42
CA LYS A 473 25.63 52.68 -12.49
C LYS A 473 26.28 52.70 -13.90
N ILE A 474 25.85 51.99 -14.97
CA ILE A 474 24.55 51.89 -15.71
C ILE A 474 24.56 50.65 -16.71
N PRO A 475 23.59 50.38 -17.62
CA PRO A 475 22.52 49.37 -17.61
C PRO A 475 22.58 48.24 -18.69
N GLU A 476 21.56 47.37 -18.67
CA GLU A 476 21.24 46.26 -19.60
C GLU A 476 21.03 46.67 -21.08
N SER A 477 21.39 45.77 -22.01
CA SER A 477 20.77 45.66 -23.34
C SER A 477 20.88 44.24 -23.93
N ASP A 478 19.71 43.73 -24.31
CA ASP A 478 19.38 42.85 -25.44
C ASP A 478 19.68 41.33 -25.44
N LYS A 479 18.57 40.58 -25.33
CA LYS A 479 18.29 39.27 -25.95
C LYS A 479 18.56 39.38 -27.47
N GLU A 480 18.98 38.40 -28.25
CA GLU A 480 18.51 37.03 -28.46
C GLU A 480 19.35 36.52 -29.66
N GLU A 481 19.87 35.28 -29.67
CA GLU A 481 19.74 34.35 -30.83
C GLU A 481 20.49 33.01 -30.64
N LEU A 482 19.98 32.05 -31.39
CA LEU A 482 19.96 30.60 -31.20
C LEU A 482 21.24 29.84 -31.61
N LEU A 483 21.44 28.73 -30.89
CA LEU A 483 21.95 27.41 -31.32
C LEU A 483 23.35 27.30 -31.98
N GLU A 484 24.31 26.68 -31.29
CA GLU A 484 24.56 25.23 -31.42
C GLU A 484 25.74 24.72 -30.56
N SER A 485 25.60 23.46 -30.13
CA SER A 485 26.64 22.47 -29.81
C SER A 485 27.18 22.35 -28.36
N HIS A 486 26.82 21.20 -27.77
CA HIS A 486 27.67 20.29 -26.99
C HIS A 486 28.55 20.87 -25.86
N GLN A 487 28.17 20.59 -24.60
CA GLN A 487 28.93 19.69 -23.69
C GLN A 487 28.41 19.73 -22.23
N ASN A 488 28.02 18.54 -21.76
CA ASN A 488 28.22 17.98 -20.41
C ASN A 488 28.45 18.90 -19.21
N GLU A 489 27.48 18.94 -18.28
CA GLU A 489 27.76 19.15 -16.85
C GLU A 489 27.70 17.83 -16.09
N PHE A 490 28.88 17.27 -15.87
CA PHE A 490 29.18 16.44 -14.70
C PHE A 490 29.09 17.35 -13.46
N THR A 491 28.13 17.09 -12.57
CA THR A 491 28.14 17.71 -11.25
C THR A 491 29.26 17.08 -10.42
N THR A 492 30.32 17.87 -10.22
CA THR A 492 31.44 17.59 -9.33
C THR A 492 30.95 17.64 -7.87
N PHE A 493 31.10 16.54 -7.15
CA PHE A 493 30.93 16.52 -5.69
C PHE A 493 32.09 17.28 -5.01
N PRO A 494 31.85 18.00 -3.90
CA PRO A 494 32.90 18.76 -3.22
C PRO A 494 34.01 17.85 -2.68
N VAL A 495 35.26 18.21 -2.99
CA VAL A 495 36.49 17.51 -2.56
C VAL A 495 36.68 17.49 -1.02
N ALA A 496 35.90 18.28 -0.27
CA ALA A 496 36.04 18.46 1.17
C ALA A 496 35.56 17.26 2.04
N TYR A 497 34.85 16.27 1.49
CA TYR A 497 34.35 15.10 2.25
C TYR A 497 35.23 13.85 2.16
N ARG A 498 36.46 13.96 1.64
CA ARG A 498 37.41 12.82 1.52
C ARG A 498 38.33 12.64 2.73
N ALA A 499 38.36 13.58 3.68
CA ALA A 499 39.47 13.68 4.64
C ALA A 499 39.22 13.10 6.05
N ASN A 500 38.10 12.42 6.34
CA ASN A 500 37.88 11.75 7.63
C ASN A 500 36.97 10.51 7.50
N LEU A 501 37.32 9.58 6.60
CA LEU A 501 36.85 8.19 6.71
C LEU A 501 37.80 7.48 7.67
N ASP A 502 37.66 7.75 8.96
CA ASP A 502 38.34 6.96 10.00
C ASP A 502 37.61 5.61 10.06
N PHE A 503 38.06 4.67 9.23
CA PHE A 503 37.46 3.36 9.02
C PHE A 503 37.38 2.62 10.37
N LYS A 504 36.16 2.35 10.85
CA LYS A 504 35.99 1.49 12.03
C LYS A 504 36.59 0.10 11.72
N LYS A 505 37.39 -0.39 12.66
CA LYS A 505 38.16 -1.64 12.56
C LYS A 505 37.23 -2.84 12.31
N PRO A 506 37.71 -3.88 11.61
CA PRO A 506 37.04 -5.18 11.53
C PRO A 506 36.61 -5.66 12.92
N ILE A 507 35.43 -6.24 13.00
CA ILE A 507 34.78 -6.57 14.28
C ILE A 507 34.93 -8.05 14.52
N LYS A 508 35.43 -8.43 15.70
CA LYS A 508 35.53 -9.83 16.10
C LYS A 508 34.14 -10.44 16.25
N ILE A 509 33.96 -11.71 15.89
CA ILE A 509 32.65 -12.41 15.96
C ILE A 509 32.00 -12.25 17.35
N ARG A 510 32.78 -12.46 18.42
CA ARG A 510 32.32 -12.33 19.82
C ARG A 510 31.81 -10.93 20.21
N GLU A 511 32.18 -9.89 19.47
CA GLU A 511 31.78 -8.50 19.71
C GLU A 511 30.70 -8.05 18.72
N PHE A 512 30.37 -8.89 17.73
CA PHE A 512 29.54 -8.52 16.59
C PHE A 512 28.07 -8.28 16.98
N GLU A 513 27.48 -9.13 17.81
CA GLU A 513 26.10 -8.94 18.29
C GLU A 513 25.93 -7.61 19.03
N LYS A 514 26.81 -7.33 20.00
CA LYS A 514 26.82 -6.07 20.74
C LYS A 514 27.04 -4.86 19.82
N TYR A 515 27.87 -5.01 18.80
CA TYR A 515 28.04 -3.98 17.78
C TYR A 515 26.74 -3.70 17.00
N VAL A 516 26.07 -4.74 16.51
CA VAL A 516 24.81 -4.59 15.76
C VAL A 516 23.74 -3.97 16.66
N GLN A 517 23.57 -4.48 17.87
CA GLN A 517 22.60 -3.99 18.85
C GLN A 517 22.78 -2.47 19.12
N ASN A 518 24.01 -2.03 19.38
CA ASN A 518 24.31 -0.61 19.62
C ASN A 518 24.15 0.24 18.34
N GLY A 519 24.50 -0.33 17.19
CA GLY A 519 24.56 0.40 15.92
C GLY A 519 23.21 0.60 15.22
N VAL A 520 22.22 -0.26 15.48
CA VAL A 520 20.92 -0.26 14.77
C VAL A 520 20.17 1.07 14.85
N SER A 521 20.32 1.81 15.96
CA SER A 521 19.57 3.03 16.22
C SER A 521 20.02 4.23 15.38
N LYS A 522 21.32 4.37 15.08
CA LYS A 522 21.89 5.53 14.34
C LYS A 522 23.14 5.20 13.54
N GLU A 523 24.03 4.36 14.06
CA GLU A 523 25.34 4.14 13.46
C GLU A 523 25.26 3.44 12.09
N LEU A 524 24.46 2.38 11.98
CA LEU A 524 24.31 1.65 10.71
C LEU A 524 23.70 2.53 9.62
N GLU A 525 22.87 3.50 10.01
CA GLU A 525 22.32 4.49 9.09
C GLU A 525 23.39 5.47 8.61
N ALA A 526 24.21 6.00 9.52
CA ALA A 526 25.34 6.86 9.17
C ALA A 526 26.34 6.14 8.24
N GLN A 527 26.66 4.88 8.53
CA GLN A 527 27.50 4.03 7.66
C GLN A 527 26.87 3.89 6.27
N PHE A 528 25.60 3.50 6.18
CA PHE A 528 24.93 3.35 4.90
C PHE A 528 24.88 4.66 4.08
N LEU A 529 24.63 5.79 4.75
CA LEU A 529 24.61 7.11 4.11
C LEU A 529 26.00 7.53 3.59
N SER A 530 27.07 7.06 4.23
CA SER A 530 28.45 7.30 3.77
C SER A 530 28.88 6.43 2.58
N LEU A 531 28.15 5.34 2.28
CA LEU A 531 28.44 4.52 1.11
C LEU A 531 28.21 5.33 -0.18
N PRO A 532 29.13 5.23 -1.16
CA PRO A 532 29.03 5.99 -2.40
C PRO A 532 27.75 5.61 -3.17
N LYS A 533 27.07 6.59 -3.78
CA LYS A 533 25.84 6.38 -4.57
C LYS A 533 26.06 6.75 -6.03
N GLY A 534 25.34 6.07 -6.92
CA GLY A 534 25.42 6.28 -8.35
C GLY A 534 26.57 5.54 -9.02
N ALA A 535 26.81 5.86 -10.30
CA ALA A 535 27.86 5.22 -11.08
C ALA A 535 29.25 5.71 -10.63
N LEU A 536 30.09 4.80 -10.14
CA LEU A 536 31.47 5.08 -9.74
C LEU A 536 32.49 4.81 -10.84
N GLN A 537 32.07 4.09 -11.89
CA GLN A 537 32.86 3.68 -13.04
C GLN A 537 32.02 3.81 -14.32
N PRO A 538 32.65 3.85 -15.51
CA PRO A 538 31.92 3.92 -16.78
C PRO A 538 31.00 2.70 -17.03
N SER A 539 29.86 2.96 -17.68
CA SER A 539 28.88 1.97 -18.14
C SER A 539 28.43 2.31 -19.57
N VAL A 540 29.40 2.53 -20.45
CA VAL A 540 29.20 2.96 -21.84
C VAL A 540 28.50 1.88 -22.65
N GLU A 541 28.90 0.61 -22.50
CA GLU A 541 28.37 -0.51 -23.29
C GLU A 541 26.88 -0.73 -23.04
N GLY A 542 26.45 -0.62 -21.79
CA GLY A 542 25.04 -0.75 -21.42
C GLY A 542 24.16 0.39 -21.92
N LYS A 543 24.74 1.55 -22.30
CA LYS A 543 24.01 2.71 -22.82
C LYS A 543 23.87 2.71 -24.34
N GLN A 544 24.57 1.82 -25.07
CA GLN A 544 24.45 1.73 -26.53
C GLN A 544 23.02 1.40 -26.95
N GLU A 545 22.54 1.98 -28.05
CA GLU A 545 21.16 1.81 -28.53
C GLU A 545 20.78 0.33 -28.74
N LEU A 546 21.71 -0.49 -29.23
CA LEU A 546 21.52 -1.93 -29.43
C LEU A 546 21.35 -2.71 -28.10
N ASN A 547 21.93 -2.20 -27.01
CA ASN A 547 21.93 -2.85 -25.70
C ASN A 547 20.84 -2.32 -24.75
N LYS A 548 20.31 -1.10 -25.00
CA LYS A 548 19.22 -0.52 -24.19
C LYS A 548 18.02 -1.47 -24.01
N PRO A 549 17.50 -2.15 -25.06
CA PRO A 549 16.39 -3.09 -24.91
C PRO A 549 16.71 -4.30 -24.00
N LYS A 550 18.00 -4.64 -23.84
CA LYS A 550 18.47 -5.73 -22.97
C LYS A 550 18.46 -5.33 -21.49
N ASN A 551 18.35 -4.05 -21.15
CA ASN A 551 18.29 -3.59 -19.75
C ASN A 551 16.85 -3.57 -19.23
N ARG A 552 16.66 -4.03 -17.97
CA ARG A 552 15.37 -3.90 -17.28
C ARG A 552 15.16 -2.49 -16.74
N PHE A 553 16.23 -1.87 -16.25
CA PHE A 553 16.22 -0.51 -15.72
C PHE A 553 17.32 0.32 -16.37
N ASN A 554 16.97 1.48 -16.93
CA ASN A 554 17.93 2.33 -17.66
C ASN A 554 19.02 2.93 -16.76
N ASN A 555 18.76 3.01 -15.45
CA ASN A 555 19.67 3.55 -14.44
C ASN A 555 20.48 2.48 -13.70
N ILE A 556 20.28 1.18 -14.01
CA ILE A 556 21.01 0.08 -13.37
C ILE A 556 21.76 -0.68 -14.45
N LEU A 557 22.99 -0.25 -14.68
CA LEU A 557 23.87 -0.77 -15.73
C LEU A 557 25.13 -1.39 -15.09
N PRO A 558 25.68 -2.47 -15.66
CA PRO A 558 26.97 -3.00 -15.23
C PRO A 558 28.09 -2.00 -15.57
N TYR A 559 29.17 -1.98 -14.81
CA TYR A 559 30.37 -1.24 -15.18
C TYR A 559 31.13 -1.97 -16.28
N ASP A 560 31.76 -1.22 -17.19
CA ASP A 560 32.37 -1.79 -18.39
C ASP A 560 33.56 -2.71 -18.07
N PHE A 561 34.31 -2.41 -17.00
CA PHE A 561 35.54 -3.14 -16.64
C PHE A 561 35.30 -4.56 -16.12
N ASN A 562 34.12 -4.83 -15.53
CA ASN A 562 33.77 -6.12 -14.95
C ASN A 562 32.41 -6.67 -15.41
N ARG A 563 31.80 -6.10 -16.45
CA ARG A 563 30.62 -6.71 -17.07
C ARG A 563 30.96 -8.10 -17.61
N VAL A 564 29.99 -9.00 -17.57
CA VAL A 564 30.11 -10.28 -18.26
C VAL A 564 29.99 -10.04 -19.77
N LYS A 565 30.87 -10.66 -20.56
CA LYS A 565 30.90 -10.51 -22.02
C LYS A 565 30.54 -11.84 -22.67
N LEU A 566 29.48 -11.87 -23.46
CA LEU A 566 29.05 -13.07 -24.17
C LEU A 566 29.87 -13.27 -25.44
N GLN A 567 30.16 -14.52 -25.80
CA GLN A 567 30.72 -14.85 -27.11
C GLN A 567 29.72 -14.45 -28.21
N ARG A 568 30.20 -13.68 -29.18
CA ARG A 568 29.36 -13.12 -30.26
C ARG A 568 28.88 -14.23 -31.19
N THR A 569 27.58 -14.28 -31.44
CA THR A 569 27.00 -14.91 -32.63
C THR A 569 26.80 -13.83 -33.71
N SER A 570 26.71 -14.22 -34.98
CA SER A 570 26.67 -13.30 -36.13
C SER A 570 25.54 -12.25 -36.10
N GLU A 571 24.56 -12.39 -35.19
CA GLU A 571 23.36 -11.55 -35.12
C GLU A 571 23.17 -10.84 -33.76
N ASN A 572 24.09 -10.99 -32.78
CA ASN A 572 23.85 -10.54 -31.39
C ASN A 572 25.06 -9.82 -30.76
N THR A 573 24.81 -8.82 -29.90
CA THR A 573 25.87 -8.09 -29.17
C THR A 573 26.51 -8.95 -28.07
N ASP A 574 27.75 -8.63 -27.64
CA ASP A 574 28.42 -9.33 -26.52
C ASP A 574 27.88 -8.94 -25.12
N TYR A 575 26.77 -8.21 -25.08
CA TYR A 575 26.27 -7.55 -23.88
C TYR A 575 25.20 -8.38 -23.17
N ILE A 576 25.40 -8.55 -21.86
CA ILE A 576 24.38 -8.93 -20.89
C ILE A 576 24.50 -8.01 -19.67
N ASN A 577 23.38 -7.63 -19.05
CA ASN A 577 23.39 -6.83 -17.83
C ASN A 577 23.73 -7.71 -16.61
N ALA A 578 25.02 -7.99 -16.47
CA ALA A 578 25.58 -8.75 -15.36
C ALA A 578 27.02 -8.29 -15.08
N SER A 579 27.45 -8.39 -13.83
CA SER A 579 28.78 -7.98 -13.36
C SER A 579 29.45 -9.11 -12.58
N PHE A 580 30.72 -9.39 -12.86
CA PHE A 580 31.52 -10.23 -11.98
C PHE A 580 31.78 -9.51 -10.65
N ILE A 581 31.56 -10.24 -9.56
CA ILE A 581 31.78 -9.77 -8.20
C ILE A 581 32.80 -10.68 -7.52
N LYS A 582 33.81 -10.07 -6.91
CA LYS A 582 34.80 -10.77 -6.08
C LYS A 582 34.16 -11.31 -4.81
N GLY A 583 34.50 -12.54 -4.45
CA GLY A 583 34.18 -13.10 -3.15
C GLY A 583 35.34 -12.96 -2.18
N TYR A 584 35.21 -13.64 -1.05
CA TYR A 584 36.26 -13.66 -0.05
C TYR A 584 37.48 -14.45 -0.57
N LYS A 585 38.63 -13.78 -0.70
CA LYS A 585 39.91 -14.30 -1.25
C LYS A 585 39.86 -14.92 -2.66
N MET A 586 38.71 -14.91 -3.33
CA MET A 586 38.51 -15.46 -4.66
C MET A 586 38.08 -14.36 -5.63
N ASN A 587 38.77 -14.26 -6.76
CA ASN A 587 38.34 -13.39 -7.84
C ASN A 587 37.16 -14.05 -8.58
N GLN A 588 36.16 -13.25 -8.98
CA GLN A 588 35.00 -13.68 -9.77
C GLN A 588 34.14 -14.81 -9.15
N SER A 589 33.98 -14.82 -7.82
CA SER A 589 33.14 -15.81 -7.13
C SER A 589 31.65 -15.72 -7.46
N TYR A 590 31.16 -14.54 -7.84
CA TYR A 590 29.75 -14.34 -8.19
C TYR A 590 29.58 -13.58 -9.49
N ILE A 591 28.41 -13.77 -10.09
CA ILE A 591 27.88 -12.94 -11.16
C ILE A 591 26.58 -12.30 -10.64
N ALA A 592 26.61 -10.99 -10.38
CA ALA A 592 25.42 -10.23 -10.04
C ALA A 592 24.69 -9.83 -11.33
N ALA A 593 23.54 -10.43 -11.59
CA ALA A 593 22.79 -10.26 -12.84
C ALA A 593 21.40 -9.63 -12.60
N GLN A 594 20.88 -8.91 -13.61
CA GLN A 594 19.46 -8.55 -13.61
C GLN A 594 18.57 -9.79 -13.81
N GLY A 595 17.30 -9.71 -13.42
CA GLY A 595 16.31 -10.71 -13.76
C GLY A 595 16.07 -10.77 -15.27
N PRO A 596 16.20 -11.93 -15.92
CA PRO A 596 16.03 -12.07 -17.37
C PRO A 596 14.73 -11.44 -17.90
N LYS A 597 14.82 -10.80 -19.06
CA LYS A 597 13.70 -10.32 -19.88
C LYS A 597 13.45 -11.29 -21.02
N SER A 598 12.31 -11.19 -21.70
CA SER A 598 11.96 -12.12 -22.79
C SER A 598 13.02 -12.14 -23.88
N LEU A 599 13.58 -10.97 -24.20
CA LEU A 599 14.66 -10.79 -25.17
C LEU A 599 16.02 -11.35 -24.70
N THR A 600 16.23 -11.51 -23.39
CA THR A 600 17.55 -11.85 -22.81
C THR A 600 17.59 -13.22 -22.15
N ILE A 601 16.56 -14.07 -22.30
CA ILE A 601 16.57 -15.43 -21.72
C ILE A 601 17.69 -16.27 -22.35
N ASN A 602 17.84 -16.19 -23.67
CA ASN A 602 18.89 -16.91 -24.39
C ASN A 602 20.28 -16.41 -23.95
N ASP A 603 20.48 -15.09 -23.90
CA ASP A 603 21.70 -14.46 -23.40
C ASP A 603 22.05 -14.93 -21.97
N PHE A 604 21.03 -15.10 -21.11
CA PHE A 604 21.20 -15.55 -19.73
C PHE A 604 21.66 -17.01 -19.64
N TRP A 605 21.05 -17.93 -20.41
CA TRP A 605 21.52 -19.32 -20.46
C TRP A 605 22.88 -19.45 -21.12
N GLN A 606 23.15 -18.63 -22.14
CA GLN A 606 24.48 -18.56 -22.76
C GLN A 606 25.54 -18.15 -21.73
N MET A 607 25.25 -17.15 -20.89
CA MET A 607 26.11 -16.76 -19.77
C MET A 607 26.36 -17.93 -18.80
N ILE A 608 25.29 -18.62 -18.37
CA ILE A 608 25.38 -19.78 -17.45
C ILE A 608 26.28 -20.87 -18.04
N TRP A 609 26.10 -21.18 -19.32
CA TRP A 609 26.91 -22.19 -20.00
C TRP A 609 28.36 -21.76 -20.19
N GLN A 610 28.58 -20.55 -20.72
CA GLN A 610 29.91 -20.01 -21.03
C GLN A 610 30.78 -19.92 -19.77
N GLU A 611 30.22 -19.40 -18.67
CA GLU A 611 30.95 -19.17 -17.43
C GLU A 611 30.99 -20.42 -16.51
N ASN A 612 30.56 -21.59 -17.01
CA ASN A 612 30.52 -22.86 -16.27
C ASN A 612 29.81 -22.74 -14.90
N VAL A 613 28.72 -21.98 -14.88
CA VAL A 613 27.91 -21.75 -13.68
C VAL A 613 27.25 -23.06 -13.27
N ARG A 614 27.38 -23.40 -11.98
CA ARG A 614 26.74 -24.59 -11.38
C ARG A 614 25.59 -24.24 -10.46
N TYR A 615 25.55 -23.01 -9.98
CA TYR A 615 24.58 -22.55 -8.98
C TYR A 615 24.00 -21.21 -9.42
N VAL A 616 22.67 -21.14 -9.41
CA VAL A 616 21.89 -19.92 -9.64
C VAL A 616 21.09 -19.62 -8.37
N VAL A 617 21.20 -18.42 -7.85
CA VAL A 617 20.47 -17.92 -6.69
C VAL A 617 19.50 -16.84 -7.15
N MET A 618 18.21 -17.12 -7.05
CA MET A 618 17.10 -16.25 -7.43
C MET A 618 16.40 -15.72 -6.17
N LEU A 619 16.33 -14.40 -6.02
CA LEU A 619 15.81 -13.72 -4.83
C LEU A 619 14.60 -12.83 -5.16
N VAL A 620 13.75 -13.28 -6.08
CA VAL A 620 12.57 -12.53 -6.55
C VAL A 620 11.53 -13.50 -7.06
N ASN A 621 10.24 -13.24 -6.86
CA ASN A 621 9.18 -14.01 -7.49
C ASN A 621 8.98 -13.57 -8.96
N LEU A 622 8.33 -14.40 -9.78
CA LEU A 622 8.06 -14.06 -11.19
C LEU A 622 7.22 -12.78 -11.31
N GLU A 623 6.20 -12.67 -10.46
CA GLU A 623 5.26 -11.57 -10.39
C GLU A 623 5.03 -11.15 -8.95
N GLU A 624 4.85 -9.85 -8.75
CA GLU A 624 4.83 -9.18 -7.46
C GLU A 624 3.87 -7.98 -7.59
N ALA A 625 2.79 -7.95 -6.80
CA ALA A 625 1.69 -6.96 -6.90
C ALA A 625 1.12 -6.81 -8.33
N GLY A 626 1.03 -7.92 -9.07
CA GLY A 626 0.57 -7.94 -10.47
C GLY A 626 1.57 -7.36 -11.48
N GLN A 627 2.79 -7.03 -11.05
CA GLN A 627 3.87 -6.59 -11.92
C GLN A 627 4.89 -7.70 -12.13
N LYS A 628 5.21 -7.95 -13.41
CA LYS A 628 6.23 -8.94 -13.79
C LYS A 628 7.64 -8.46 -13.48
N LYS A 629 8.32 -9.12 -12.54
CA LYS A 629 9.67 -8.74 -12.07
C LYS A 629 10.78 -9.46 -12.81
N VAL A 630 10.52 -10.67 -13.30
CA VAL A 630 11.45 -11.51 -14.05
C VAL A 630 10.66 -12.45 -14.97
N GLU A 631 11.25 -12.80 -16.11
CA GLU A 631 10.68 -13.86 -16.95
C GLU A 631 10.97 -15.24 -16.35
N LYS A 632 10.03 -16.18 -16.50
CA LYS A 632 10.33 -17.57 -16.22
C LYS A 632 11.30 -18.07 -17.30
N TYR A 633 12.51 -18.41 -16.87
CA TYR A 633 13.60 -18.85 -17.76
C TYR A 633 13.92 -20.34 -17.63
N TRP A 634 13.08 -21.14 -16.98
CA TRP A 634 13.25 -22.58 -16.81
C TRP A 634 11.94 -23.33 -17.12
N PRO A 635 12.01 -24.61 -17.54
CA PRO A 635 10.82 -25.42 -17.83
C PRO A 635 10.09 -25.87 -16.55
N ASN A 636 8.87 -26.39 -16.71
CA ASN A 636 8.17 -27.04 -15.58
C ASN A 636 8.88 -28.36 -15.19
N PRO A 637 8.63 -28.90 -13.98
CA PRO A 637 9.20 -30.18 -13.58
C PRO A 637 8.88 -31.30 -14.59
N ASN A 638 9.88 -32.14 -14.88
CA ASN A 638 9.86 -33.21 -15.88
C ASN A 638 9.66 -32.76 -17.34
N GLU A 639 9.86 -31.47 -17.63
CA GLU A 639 9.87 -30.94 -19.00
C GLU A 639 11.27 -30.46 -19.38
N ASP A 640 11.56 -30.47 -20.69
CA ASP A 640 12.68 -29.72 -21.27
C ASP A 640 12.21 -28.52 -22.09
N PHE A 641 13.06 -27.51 -22.15
CA PHE A 641 12.89 -26.37 -23.03
C PHE A 641 14.22 -25.96 -23.64
N ARG A 642 14.18 -25.50 -24.89
CA ARG A 642 15.36 -25.08 -25.64
C ARG A 642 15.46 -23.57 -25.74
N PHE A 643 16.55 -23.01 -25.21
CA PHE A 643 16.90 -21.60 -25.24
C PHE A 643 18.11 -21.41 -26.19
N GLY A 644 17.83 -21.14 -27.47
CA GLY A 644 18.87 -21.11 -28.50
C GLY A 644 19.48 -22.50 -28.76
N ASN A 645 20.79 -22.64 -28.59
CA ASN A 645 21.51 -23.93 -28.70
C ASN A 645 21.59 -24.69 -27.35
N ILE A 646 21.03 -24.14 -26.28
CA ILE A 646 21.05 -24.74 -24.94
C ILE A 646 19.70 -25.39 -24.65
N GLN A 647 19.70 -26.68 -24.33
CA GLN A 647 18.53 -27.41 -23.87
C GLN A 647 18.61 -27.55 -22.35
N VAL A 648 17.52 -27.23 -21.64
CA VAL A 648 17.43 -27.32 -20.18
C VAL A 648 16.32 -28.30 -19.86
N PHE A 649 16.63 -29.36 -19.12
CA PHE A 649 15.67 -30.32 -18.59
C PHE A 649 15.55 -30.16 -17.07
N HIS A 650 14.33 -30.08 -16.55
CA HIS A 650 14.07 -29.92 -15.12
C HIS A 650 13.66 -31.25 -14.50
N HIS A 651 14.46 -31.76 -13.56
CA HIS A 651 14.20 -33.05 -12.90
C HIS A 651 13.12 -32.93 -11.83
N SER A 652 13.46 -32.34 -10.69
CA SER A 652 12.59 -32.19 -9.53
C SER A 652 13.01 -30.96 -8.73
N ALA A 653 12.11 -30.53 -7.85
CA ALA A 653 12.30 -29.44 -6.93
C ALA A 653 12.27 -30.00 -5.51
N ASP A 654 13.32 -29.74 -4.73
CA ASP A 654 13.24 -29.86 -3.28
C ASP A 654 12.55 -28.60 -2.76
N CYS A 655 11.34 -28.74 -2.22
CA CYS A 655 10.54 -27.63 -1.72
C CYS A 655 10.69 -27.50 -0.20
N MET A 656 11.25 -26.38 0.25
CA MET A 656 11.22 -25.94 1.65
C MET A 656 10.12 -24.90 1.82
N ALA A 657 9.90 -24.40 3.04
CA ALA A 657 8.84 -23.41 3.27
C ALA A 657 9.15 -22.04 2.62
N ASP A 658 10.42 -21.65 2.63
CA ASP A 658 10.85 -20.31 2.24
C ASP A 658 11.56 -20.26 0.89
N TYR A 659 12.01 -21.40 0.39
CA TYR A 659 12.76 -21.52 -0.84
C TYR A 659 12.59 -22.89 -1.48
N GLU A 660 12.91 -22.98 -2.76
CA GLU A 660 12.98 -24.23 -3.51
C GLU A 660 14.37 -24.39 -4.11
N ILE A 661 14.82 -25.65 -4.25
CA ILE A 661 16.05 -25.99 -4.98
C ILE A 661 15.66 -26.85 -6.17
N ASN A 662 15.73 -26.26 -7.35
CA ASN A 662 15.46 -26.94 -8.61
C ASN A 662 16.75 -27.53 -9.19
N VAL A 663 16.68 -28.74 -9.73
CA VAL A 663 17.82 -29.39 -10.39
C VAL A 663 17.60 -29.44 -11.90
N PHE A 664 18.53 -28.82 -12.64
CA PHE A 664 18.50 -28.77 -14.10
C PHE A 664 19.64 -29.58 -14.71
N THR A 665 19.34 -30.39 -15.72
CA THR A 665 20.36 -30.84 -16.69
C THR A 665 20.36 -29.89 -17.86
N VAL A 666 21.49 -29.22 -18.07
CA VAL A 666 21.72 -28.28 -19.17
C VAL A 666 22.61 -28.96 -20.20
N THR A 667 22.15 -29.02 -21.44
CA THR A 667 22.82 -29.66 -22.56
C THR A 667 23.13 -28.63 -23.65
N CYS A 668 24.37 -28.60 -24.12
CA CYS A 668 24.77 -27.75 -25.25
C CYS A 668 25.93 -28.43 -25.99
N ASP A 669 25.84 -28.49 -27.31
CA ASP A 669 26.83 -29.09 -28.21
C ASP A 669 27.30 -30.50 -27.77
N GLY A 670 26.35 -31.32 -27.32
CA GLY A 670 26.59 -32.70 -26.89
C GLY A 670 27.15 -32.87 -25.47
N GLN A 671 27.54 -31.79 -24.79
CA GLN A 671 27.95 -31.82 -23.38
C GLN A 671 26.76 -31.58 -22.45
N GLN A 672 26.78 -32.22 -21.28
CA GLN A 672 25.76 -32.04 -20.24
C GLN A 672 26.35 -31.55 -18.92
N ARG A 673 25.62 -30.68 -18.22
CA ARG A 673 25.99 -30.13 -16.92
C ARG A 673 24.78 -30.08 -16.01
N LYS A 674 24.96 -30.45 -14.75
CA LYS A 674 23.97 -30.16 -13.70
C LYS A 674 24.12 -28.72 -13.23
N VAL A 675 22.99 -28.02 -13.14
CA VAL A 675 22.84 -26.66 -12.58
C VAL A 675 21.79 -26.72 -11.49
N PHE A 676 22.14 -26.21 -10.30
CA PHE A 676 21.23 -26.09 -9.17
C PHE A 676 20.70 -24.67 -9.09
N HIS A 677 19.38 -24.53 -8.98
CA HIS A 677 18.70 -23.25 -8.96
C HIS A 677 17.97 -23.08 -7.63
N TYR A 678 18.55 -22.24 -6.77
CA TYR A 678 18.08 -21.88 -5.44
C TYR A 678 17.16 -20.67 -5.58
N HIS A 679 15.88 -20.82 -5.28
CA HIS A 679 14.89 -19.77 -5.44
C HIS A 679 14.24 -19.43 -4.11
N PHE A 680 14.56 -18.25 -3.58
CA PHE A 680 13.99 -17.75 -2.34
C PHE A 680 12.65 -17.05 -2.62
N LEU A 681 11.58 -17.56 -2.00
CA LEU A 681 10.19 -17.22 -2.32
C LEU A 681 9.62 -16.11 -1.41
N LYS A 682 10.27 -15.81 -0.29
CA LYS A 682 9.74 -14.90 0.76
C LYS A 682 10.30 -13.49 0.72
N TRP A 683 10.97 -13.10 -0.37
CA TRP A 683 11.37 -11.70 -0.55
C TRP A 683 10.16 -10.87 -1.00
N PRO A 684 9.75 -9.80 -0.28
CA PRO A 684 8.58 -9.01 -0.65
C PRO A 684 8.89 -7.94 -1.70
N ASP A 685 7.85 -7.54 -2.43
CA ASP A 685 7.88 -6.56 -3.52
C ASP A 685 8.48 -5.21 -3.13
N HIS A 686 8.25 -4.81 -1.88
CA HIS A 686 8.75 -3.58 -1.29
C HIS A 686 9.37 -3.87 0.07
N GLY A 687 10.65 -3.51 0.24
CA GLY A 687 11.36 -3.59 1.51
C GLY A 687 12.26 -4.82 1.64
N VAL A 688 12.09 -5.54 2.74
CA VAL A 688 12.91 -6.67 3.20
C VAL A 688 12.01 -7.79 3.71
N PRO A 689 12.44 -9.07 3.69
CA PRO A 689 11.71 -10.15 4.34
C PRO A 689 11.30 -9.75 5.75
N MET A 690 10.00 -9.88 6.06
CA MET A 690 9.45 -9.46 7.34
C MET A 690 10.03 -10.31 8.50
N HIS A 691 10.38 -11.56 8.21
CA HIS A 691 11.13 -12.43 9.11
C HIS A 691 12.52 -12.63 8.52
N PHE A 692 13.54 -12.03 9.11
CA PHE A 692 14.90 -12.22 8.63
C PHE A 692 15.41 -13.66 8.83
N HIS A 693 14.80 -14.43 9.75
CA HIS A 693 15.09 -15.84 9.98
C HIS A 693 14.89 -16.73 8.74
N THR A 694 13.93 -16.41 7.86
CA THR A 694 13.73 -17.15 6.60
C THR A 694 14.95 -17.03 5.70
N LEU A 695 15.55 -15.83 5.65
CA LEU A 695 16.79 -15.58 4.93
C LEU A 695 18.01 -16.22 5.64
N VAL A 696 18.01 -16.33 6.97
CA VAL A 696 19.05 -17.04 7.73
C VAL A 696 19.13 -18.51 7.31
N SER A 697 18.00 -19.21 7.26
CA SER A 697 17.95 -20.62 6.82
C SER A 697 18.46 -20.78 5.38
N PHE A 698 18.02 -19.90 4.47
CA PHE A 698 18.48 -19.90 3.09
C PHE A 698 19.98 -19.62 2.94
N VAL A 699 20.50 -18.63 3.68
CA VAL A 699 21.93 -18.27 3.67
C VAL A 699 22.78 -19.39 4.26
N ARG A 700 22.35 -20.03 5.37
CA ARG A 700 23.04 -21.21 5.91
C ARG A 700 23.13 -22.31 4.86
N LYS A 701 22.01 -22.61 4.18
CA LYS A 701 22.01 -23.61 3.11
C LYS A 701 22.94 -23.22 1.94
N SER A 702 23.03 -21.93 1.62
CA SER A 702 23.92 -21.47 0.55
C SER A 702 25.41 -21.51 0.88
N LEU A 703 25.79 -21.58 2.17
CA LEU A 703 27.20 -21.73 2.54
C LEU A 703 27.79 -23.08 2.08
N GLU A 704 26.94 -24.10 1.88
CA GLU A 704 27.31 -25.39 1.28
C GLU A 704 27.67 -25.28 -0.21
N ILE A 705 27.34 -24.16 -0.87
CA ILE A 705 27.64 -23.93 -2.28
C ILE A 705 29.16 -23.78 -2.48
N SER A 706 29.69 -24.58 -3.40
CA SER A 706 31.08 -24.51 -3.84
C SER A 706 31.30 -23.30 -4.76
N LEU A 707 32.22 -22.40 -4.38
CA LEU A 707 32.63 -21.24 -5.17
C LEU A 707 33.74 -21.56 -6.21
N ARG A 708 33.91 -22.83 -6.60
CA ARG A 708 34.87 -23.25 -7.65
C ARG A 708 34.50 -22.75 -9.06
N SER A 709 33.24 -22.40 -9.27
CA SER A 709 32.80 -21.63 -10.43
C SER A 709 31.90 -20.48 -9.96
N PRO A 710 31.72 -19.43 -10.78
CA PRO A 710 30.91 -18.29 -10.37
C PRO A 710 29.46 -18.70 -10.05
N VAL A 711 28.95 -18.20 -8.94
CA VAL A 711 27.53 -18.32 -8.58
C VAL A 711 26.77 -17.15 -9.20
N VAL A 712 25.79 -17.43 -10.04
CA VAL A 712 24.91 -16.37 -10.56
C VAL A 712 23.91 -16.01 -9.46
N VAL A 713 23.88 -14.76 -9.04
CA VAL A 713 22.90 -14.25 -8.07
C VAL A 713 22.10 -13.15 -8.75
N HIS A 714 20.78 -13.30 -8.77
CA HIS A 714 19.90 -12.30 -9.39
C HIS A 714 18.62 -12.07 -8.58
N CYS A 715 18.06 -10.89 -8.77
CA CYS A 715 16.70 -10.52 -8.35
C CYS A 715 16.03 -9.86 -9.56
N SER A 716 15.29 -8.76 -9.39
CA SER A 716 14.79 -7.99 -10.54
C SER A 716 15.90 -7.10 -11.14
N SER A 717 16.54 -6.24 -10.34
CA SER A 717 17.60 -5.32 -10.80
C SER A 717 19.02 -5.91 -10.75
N GLY A 718 19.22 -6.95 -9.93
CA GLY A 718 20.55 -7.49 -9.64
C GLY A 718 21.39 -6.62 -8.71
N THR A 719 20.77 -5.77 -7.88
CA THR A 719 21.49 -4.86 -6.95
C THR A 719 20.96 -4.87 -5.52
N ALA A 720 19.64 -4.98 -5.34
CA ALA A 720 18.95 -4.91 -4.05
C ALA A 720 19.14 -6.21 -3.24
N ALA A 721 18.22 -7.18 -3.38
CA ALA A 721 18.30 -8.47 -2.69
C ALA A 721 19.60 -9.23 -3.01
N THR A 722 20.04 -9.16 -4.27
CA THR A 722 21.32 -9.67 -4.74
C THR A 722 22.50 -9.13 -3.93
N GLY A 723 22.52 -7.83 -3.63
CA GLY A 723 23.60 -7.22 -2.85
C GLY A 723 23.59 -7.64 -1.39
N VAL A 724 22.40 -7.81 -0.79
CA VAL A 724 22.27 -8.33 0.57
C VAL A 724 22.81 -9.76 0.67
N PHE A 725 22.37 -10.65 -0.22
CA PHE A 725 22.81 -12.05 -0.20
C PHE A 725 24.33 -12.18 -0.37
N ILE A 726 24.90 -11.50 -1.37
CA ILE A 726 26.35 -11.54 -1.63
C ILE A 726 27.12 -10.96 -0.43
N LEU A 727 26.64 -9.85 0.17
CA LEU A 727 27.27 -9.29 1.37
C LEU A 727 27.27 -10.32 2.52
N CYS A 728 26.14 -10.96 2.80
CA CYS A 728 26.05 -11.98 3.85
C CYS A 728 27.02 -13.14 3.60
N ASP A 729 27.01 -13.72 2.39
CA ASP A 729 27.86 -14.88 2.06
C ASP A 729 29.36 -14.55 2.17
N ILE A 730 29.81 -13.41 1.64
CA ILE A 730 31.21 -12.97 1.75
C ILE A 730 31.60 -12.77 3.23
N CYS A 731 30.75 -12.09 4.01
CA CYS A 731 31.03 -11.83 5.42
C CYS A 731 31.11 -13.12 6.24
N LEU A 732 30.23 -14.08 5.99
CA LEU A 732 30.22 -15.36 6.71
C LEU A 732 31.43 -16.24 6.36
N ARG A 733 31.82 -16.28 5.09
CA ARG A 733 33.05 -16.97 4.67
C ARG A 733 34.31 -16.28 5.22
N ALA A 734 34.32 -14.95 5.28
CA ALA A 734 35.41 -14.20 5.92
C ALA A 734 35.49 -14.46 7.43
N ALA A 735 34.35 -14.44 8.11
CA ALA A 735 34.24 -14.72 9.54
C ALA A 735 34.76 -16.12 9.87
N HIS A 736 34.38 -17.12 9.08
CA HIS A 736 34.81 -18.51 9.23
C HIS A 736 36.35 -18.64 9.24
N GLU A 737 37.05 -17.97 8.32
CA GLU A 737 38.52 -18.10 8.23
C GLU A 737 39.29 -17.19 9.19
N THR A 738 38.74 -16.04 9.59
CA THR A 738 39.53 -14.99 10.26
C THR A 738 39.02 -14.60 11.64
N GLY A 739 37.81 -15.03 12.01
CA GLY A 739 37.14 -14.61 13.24
C GLY A 739 36.73 -13.13 13.27
N ILE A 740 36.79 -12.42 12.13
CA ILE A 740 36.45 -11.01 11.99
C ILE A 740 35.46 -10.76 10.85
N VAL A 741 34.63 -9.72 11.00
CA VAL A 741 33.63 -9.28 10.03
C VAL A 741 33.80 -7.79 9.76
N ASP A 742 33.81 -7.40 8.48
CA ASP A 742 33.83 -5.99 8.03
C ASP A 742 32.74 -5.72 6.99
N MET A 743 31.50 -5.63 7.48
CA MET A 743 30.31 -5.41 6.66
C MET A 743 30.38 -4.11 5.84
N PHE A 744 30.95 -3.04 6.41
CA PHE A 744 31.03 -1.74 5.75
C PHE A 744 32.01 -1.76 4.59
N LYS A 745 33.23 -2.27 4.80
CA LYS A 745 34.24 -2.35 3.74
C LYS A 745 33.77 -3.24 2.60
N ILE A 746 33.15 -4.38 2.91
CA ILE A 746 32.63 -5.30 1.90
C ILE A 746 31.49 -4.62 1.12
N ALA A 747 30.53 -3.97 1.78
CA ALA A 747 29.46 -3.23 1.10
C ALA A 747 30.01 -2.09 0.20
N TYR A 748 31.04 -1.38 0.65
CA TYR A 748 31.73 -0.36 -0.13
C TYR A 748 32.39 -0.97 -1.38
N ASP A 749 33.08 -2.10 -1.25
CA ASP A 749 33.72 -2.79 -2.36
C ASP A 749 32.71 -3.38 -3.36
N LEU A 750 31.54 -3.81 -2.89
CA LEU A 750 30.44 -4.24 -3.77
C LEU A 750 29.97 -3.07 -4.65
N ARG A 751 29.80 -1.86 -4.09
CA ARG A 751 29.40 -0.68 -4.88
C ARG A 751 30.44 -0.22 -5.89
N LYS A 752 31.73 -0.53 -5.69
CA LYS A 752 32.79 -0.32 -6.69
C LYS A 752 32.69 -1.28 -7.87
N GLN A 753 32.04 -2.42 -7.71
CA GLN A 753 31.91 -3.47 -8.72
C GLN A 753 30.56 -3.44 -9.44
N ARG A 754 29.49 -3.00 -8.78
CA ARG A 754 28.17 -2.81 -9.42
C ARG A 754 27.43 -1.67 -8.74
N ILE A 755 26.76 -0.85 -9.54
CA ILE A 755 26.06 0.35 -9.08
C ILE A 755 25.04 0.03 -7.97
N ASN A 756 25.04 0.83 -6.90
CA ASN A 756 24.04 0.81 -5.82
C ASN A 756 23.74 -0.59 -5.25
N MET A 757 24.75 -1.48 -5.15
CA MET A 757 24.61 -2.72 -4.38
C MET A 757 24.15 -2.38 -2.96
N ILE A 758 23.09 -3.06 -2.51
CA ILE A 758 22.31 -2.74 -1.29
C ILE A 758 21.66 -1.36 -1.41
N ASP A 759 20.39 -1.33 -1.76
CA ASP A 759 19.72 -0.14 -2.28
C ASP A 759 19.17 0.78 -1.17
N ASN A 760 18.79 0.21 -0.02
CA ASN A 760 18.24 0.98 1.10
C ASN A 760 18.77 0.54 2.47
N ILE A 761 18.49 1.38 3.48
CA ILE A 761 18.95 1.18 4.86
C ILE A 761 18.37 -0.09 5.50
N LEU A 762 17.11 -0.44 5.23
CA LEU A 762 16.51 -1.64 5.80
C LEU A 762 17.20 -2.91 5.28
N GLN A 763 17.60 -2.94 4.01
CA GLN A 763 18.41 -4.02 3.44
C GLN A 763 19.80 -4.13 4.09
N TYR A 764 20.43 -2.99 4.38
CA TYR A 764 21.71 -2.97 5.08
C TYR A 764 21.58 -3.48 6.54
N LYS A 765 20.53 -3.05 7.26
CA LYS A 765 20.21 -3.56 8.61
C LYS A 765 19.88 -5.06 8.58
N LEU A 766 19.10 -5.50 7.60
CA LEU A 766 18.79 -6.92 7.40
C LEU A 766 20.06 -7.76 7.24
N ALA A 767 21.01 -7.31 6.40
CA ALA A 767 22.27 -8.04 6.20
C ALA A 767 23.05 -8.21 7.52
N HIS A 768 23.08 -7.18 8.38
CA HIS A 768 23.70 -7.26 9.70
C HIS A 768 23.01 -8.27 10.62
N LEU A 769 21.67 -8.25 10.68
CA LEU A 769 20.91 -9.19 11.49
C LEU A 769 21.11 -10.64 11.03
N VAL A 770 21.13 -10.89 9.71
CA VAL A 770 21.34 -12.22 9.16
C VAL A 770 22.73 -12.74 9.49
N VAL A 771 23.78 -11.94 9.23
CA VAL A 771 25.16 -12.34 9.56
C VAL A 771 25.31 -12.58 11.07
N MET A 772 24.73 -11.72 11.90
CA MET A 772 24.76 -11.86 13.34
C MET A 772 24.08 -13.15 13.81
N GLU A 773 22.85 -13.41 13.36
CA GLU A 773 22.10 -14.61 13.77
C GLU A 773 22.76 -15.91 13.27
N VAL A 774 23.40 -15.89 12.09
CA VAL A 774 24.16 -17.05 11.62
C VAL A 774 25.38 -17.32 12.51
N LEU A 775 26.10 -16.28 12.94
CA LEU A 775 27.34 -16.40 13.71
C LEU A 775 27.14 -16.62 15.22
N THR A 776 26.10 -16.00 15.79
CA THR A 776 25.88 -15.91 17.25
C THR A 776 24.58 -16.54 17.73
N GLY A 777 23.66 -16.88 16.82
CA GLY A 777 22.37 -17.45 17.19
C GLY A 777 22.50 -18.83 17.82
N LEU A 778 21.63 -19.11 18.80
CA LEU A 778 21.59 -20.39 19.49
C LEU A 778 21.32 -21.54 18.51
N GLN A 779 22.22 -22.53 18.49
CA GLN A 779 22.09 -23.72 17.66
C GLN A 779 21.21 -24.75 18.37
N SER A 780 19.90 -24.67 18.13
CA SER A 780 18.88 -25.54 18.75
C SER A 780 18.01 -26.26 17.71
N VAL A 781 18.50 -26.39 16.47
CA VAL A 781 17.81 -27.14 15.42
C VAL A 781 17.98 -28.64 15.68
N ILE A 782 16.87 -29.37 15.71
CA ILE A 782 16.84 -30.82 15.89
C ILE A 782 16.32 -31.44 14.59
N SER A 783 17.10 -32.34 14.00
CA SER A 783 16.65 -33.17 12.87
C SER A 783 15.70 -34.24 13.37
N CYS A 784 14.60 -34.47 12.66
CA CYS A 784 13.67 -35.54 12.99
C CYS A 784 14.24 -36.93 12.75
N ASN A 785 15.39 -37.05 12.07
CA ASN A 785 16.09 -38.32 11.86
C ASN A 785 17.06 -38.68 13.00
N ASP A 786 17.32 -37.75 13.92
CA ASP A 786 18.21 -37.97 15.06
C ASP A 786 17.45 -38.56 16.26
N ASP A 787 18.17 -38.86 17.35
CA ASP A 787 17.57 -39.33 18.61
C ASP A 787 16.83 -38.17 19.32
N VAL A 788 15.59 -37.93 18.90
CA VAL A 788 14.72 -36.85 19.39
C VAL A 788 14.53 -36.92 20.91
N ASP A 789 14.48 -38.10 21.50
CA ASP A 789 14.31 -38.28 22.94
C ASP A 789 15.53 -37.82 23.72
N LYS A 790 16.72 -38.22 23.26
CA LYS A 790 17.97 -37.77 23.87
C LYS A 790 18.09 -36.24 23.82
N PHE A 791 17.74 -35.63 22.69
CA PHE A 791 17.74 -34.16 22.57
C PHE A 791 16.70 -33.51 23.47
N THR A 792 15.49 -34.09 23.54
CA THR A 792 14.41 -33.60 24.41
C THR A 792 14.85 -33.62 25.87
N VAL A 793 15.40 -34.73 26.37
CA VAL A 793 15.90 -34.83 27.76
C VAL A 793 17.02 -33.82 28.04
N LYS A 794 17.95 -33.64 27.10
CA LYS A 794 19.04 -32.66 27.24
C LYS A 794 18.49 -31.23 27.33
N LEU A 795 17.68 -30.83 26.36
CA LEU A 795 17.20 -29.45 26.20
C LEU A 795 16.11 -29.05 27.20
N THR A 796 15.46 -30.03 27.83
CA THR A 796 14.50 -29.81 28.92
C THR A 796 15.15 -29.86 30.30
N SER A 797 16.47 -30.05 30.40
CA SER A 797 17.19 -29.93 31.66
C SER A 797 17.07 -28.50 32.23
N PRO A 798 17.07 -28.31 33.56
CA PRO A 798 16.86 -27.00 34.16
C PRO A 798 17.83 -25.92 33.68
N ASP A 799 19.12 -26.27 33.52
CA ASP A 799 20.16 -25.31 33.10
C ASP A 799 19.97 -24.90 31.63
N GLU A 800 19.69 -25.85 30.74
CA GLU A 800 19.44 -25.58 29.31
C GLU A 800 18.16 -24.77 29.10
N LEU A 801 17.10 -25.04 29.87
CA LEU A 801 15.88 -24.23 29.82
C LEU A 801 16.13 -22.79 30.27
N MET A 802 16.95 -22.59 31.30
CA MET A 802 17.32 -21.25 31.76
C MET A 802 18.13 -20.49 30.70
N LEU A 803 19.11 -21.15 30.08
CA LEU A 803 19.91 -20.56 28.99
C LEU A 803 19.04 -20.18 27.78
N GLN A 804 18.12 -21.06 27.37
CA GLN A 804 17.20 -20.78 26.28
C GLN A 804 16.25 -19.62 26.58
N MET A 805 15.69 -19.57 27.79
CA MET A 805 14.83 -18.46 28.21
C MET A 805 15.59 -17.13 28.22
N GLN A 806 16.82 -17.13 28.75
CA GLN A 806 17.68 -15.96 28.72
C GLN A 806 17.98 -15.51 27.29
N TYR A 807 18.30 -16.46 26.39
CA TYR A 807 18.51 -16.18 24.98
C TYR A 807 17.28 -15.55 24.30
N LEU A 808 16.07 -16.01 24.62
CA LEU A 808 14.83 -15.44 24.10
C LEU A 808 14.59 -14.00 24.57
N GLU A 809 14.97 -13.67 25.80
CA GLU A 809 14.92 -12.30 26.32
C GLU A 809 16.00 -11.41 25.69
N ASP A 810 17.25 -11.89 25.62
CA ASP A 810 18.39 -11.14 25.11
C ASP A 810 18.26 -10.81 23.60
N THR A 811 17.55 -11.65 22.84
CA THR A 811 17.32 -11.47 21.39
C THR A 811 16.01 -10.78 21.03
N CYS A 812 15.21 -10.34 22.01
CA CYS A 812 13.90 -9.71 21.76
C CYS A 812 13.97 -8.44 20.89
N TRP A 813 15.13 -7.76 20.89
CA TRP A 813 15.35 -6.55 20.11
C TRP A 813 15.44 -6.80 18.59
N HIS A 814 15.75 -8.03 18.15
CA HIS A 814 15.91 -8.37 16.72
C HIS A 814 14.65 -8.01 15.93
N ASN A 815 13.48 -8.29 16.52
CA ASN A 815 12.17 -8.09 15.90
C ASN A 815 11.84 -6.61 15.68
N LYS A 816 12.39 -5.70 16.48
CA LYS A 816 12.11 -4.25 16.41
C LYS A 816 12.93 -3.54 15.33
N VAL A 817 14.02 -4.15 14.85
CA VAL A 817 14.99 -3.49 13.95
C VAL A 817 14.43 -3.19 12.57
N LEU A 818 13.61 -4.11 12.04
CA LEU A 818 13.02 -4.01 10.70
C LEU A 818 11.59 -3.47 10.73
N GLN A 819 11.01 -3.27 11.92
CA GLN A 819 9.68 -2.70 12.08
C GLN A 819 9.72 -1.18 11.92
N ILE A 820 8.74 -0.63 11.22
CA ILE A 820 8.48 0.81 11.16
C ILE A 820 7.46 1.11 12.26
N PRO A 821 7.77 1.95 13.27
CA PRO A 821 6.81 2.31 14.30
C PRO A 821 5.55 2.90 13.66
N VAL A 822 4.40 2.30 13.92
CA VAL A 822 3.10 2.84 13.52
C VAL A 822 2.53 3.51 14.76
N GLY A 823 2.62 4.84 14.85
CA GLY A 823 2.10 5.55 16.02
C GLY A 823 0.61 5.33 16.19
N LEU A 824 0.22 4.49 17.16
CA LEU A 824 -1.17 4.26 17.55
C LEU A 824 -1.46 5.01 18.84
N ASP A 825 -2.20 6.11 18.71
CA ASP A 825 -2.62 6.92 19.84
C ASP A 825 -3.93 6.35 20.42
N TYR A 826 -3.82 5.27 21.20
CA TYR A 826 -4.92 4.79 22.03
C TYR A 826 -4.89 5.53 23.38
N PRO A 827 -6.02 6.09 23.86
CA PRO A 827 -6.05 6.67 25.19
C PRO A 827 -5.77 5.58 26.24
N TYR A 828 -4.80 5.84 27.13
CA TYR A 828 -4.35 4.90 28.17
C TYR A 828 -5.52 4.36 29.03
N GLU A 829 -6.59 5.14 29.17
CA GLU A 829 -7.82 4.78 29.89
C GLU A 829 -8.60 3.59 29.30
N VAL A 830 -8.31 3.21 28.04
CA VAL A 830 -9.00 2.09 27.36
C VAL A 830 -8.47 0.73 27.82
N PHE A 831 -7.18 0.62 28.12
CA PHE A 831 -6.54 -0.67 28.40
C PHE A 831 -7.12 -1.40 29.61
N PRO A 832 -7.34 -0.76 30.79
CA PRO A 832 -7.91 -1.45 31.94
C PRO A 832 -9.36 -1.90 31.73
N LYS A 833 -10.08 -1.26 30.80
CA LYS A 833 -11.50 -1.53 30.54
C LYS A 833 -11.72 -2.61 29.48
N LYS A 834 -10.80 -2.74 28.52
CA LYS A 834 -10.96 -3.62 27.34
C LYS A 834 -10.00 -4.81 27.31
N ASN A 835 -9.20 -5.00 28.36
CA ASN A 835 -8.29 -6.14 28.48
C ASN A 835 -8.65 -7.00 29.71
N LYS A 836 -8.67 -8.34 29.55
CA LYS A 836 -8.84 -9.26 30.68
C LYS A 836 -7.68 -9.11 31.68
N THR A 837 -6.47 -9.02 31.12
CA THR A 837 -5.20 -8.88 31.85
C THR A 837 -4.54 -7.55 31.50
N ILE A 838 -4.15 -6.77 32.51
CA ILE A 838 -3.63 -5.40 32.35
C ILE A 838 -2.33 -5.37 31.53
N ASN A 839 -1.47 -6.37 31.71
CA ASN A 839 -0.13 -6.42 31.10
C ASN A 839 -0.10 -7.12 29.74
N ILE A 840 -1.20 -7.72 29.28
CA ILE A 840 -1.28 -8.38 27.98
C ILE A 840 -1.98 -7.42 27.03
N ILE A 841 -1.19 -6.65 26.30
CA ILE A 841 -1.66 -5.65 25.34
C ILE A 841 -1.01 -5.89 23.97
N PRO A 842 -1.70 -5.60 22.86
CA PRO A 842 -1.11 -5.77 21.55
C PRO A 842 -0.03 -4.70 21.30
N ASP A 843 1.13 -5.11 20.79
CA ASP A 843 2.16 -4.17 20.32
C ASP A 843 1.66 -3.42 19.08
N GLU A 844 2.05 -2.14 18.94
CA GLU A 844 1.47 -1.20 17.96
C GLU A 844 1.55 -1.67 16.50
N THR A 845 2.57 -2.48 16.15
CA THR A 845 2.84 -2.89 14.77
C THR A 845 1.89 -3.98 14.27
N GLU A 846 1.46 -4.88 15.16
CA GLU A 846 0.67 -6.08 14.82
C GLU A 846 -0.77 -6.01 15.37
N ALA A 847 -1.11 -4.92 16.06
CA ALA A 847 -2.43 -4.65 16.61
C ALA A 847 -3.50 -4.49 15.51
N ILE A 848 -4.68 -5.05 15.77
CA ILE A 848 -5.83 -4.94 14.88
C ILE A 848 -6.61 -3.66 15.19
N GLN A 849 -6.84 -2.83 14.17
CA GLN A 849 -7.65 -1.62 14.27
C GLN A 849 -9.04 -1.82 13.72
N LEU A 850 -10.03 -1.53 14.56
CA LEU A 850 -11.42 -1.46 14.15
C LEU A 850 -11.77 -0.03 13.76
N ARG A 851 -12.75 0.10 12.86
CA ARG A 851 -13.42 1.40 12.65
C ARG A 851 -14.12 1.79 13.96
N ARG A 852 -14.46 3.05 14.18
CA ARG A 852 -15.24 3.40 15.39
C ARG A 852 -16.70 3.01 15.22
N TYR A 853 -17.29 2.39 16.24
CA TYR A 853 -18.72 2.11 16.31
C TYR A 853 -19.21 2.08 17.76
N PRO A 854 -20.20 2.93 18.11
CA PRO A 854 -20.69 4.05 17.31
C PRO A 854 -19.55 5.04 17.01
N PRO A 855 -19.65 5.89 15.96
CA PRO A 855 -18.58 6.85 15.61
C PRO A 855 -18.15 7.77 16.78
N SER A 856 -19.04 7.98 17.75
CA SER A 856 -18.80 8.74 18.99
C SER A 856 -17.90 8.00 19.99
N ASP A 857 -17.90 6.67 20.02
CA ASP A 857 -17.07 5.89 20.94
C ASP A 857 -15.66 5.73 20.39
N LYS A 858 -14.71 6.50 20.92
CA LYS A 858 -13.29 6.39 20.55
C LYS A 858 -12.68 5.05 20.95
N SER A 859 -13.15 4.43 22.03
CA SER A 859 -12.60 3.18 22.56
C SER A 859 -12.92 1.97 21.67
N SER A 860 -13.99 2.03 20.87
CA SER A 860 -14.42 0.98 19.94
C SER A 860 -13.49 0.72 18.75
N ALA A 861 -12.44 1.53 18.58
CA ALA A 861 -11.38 1.31 17.60
C ALA A 861 -10.31 0.32 18.11
N TYR A 862 -10.26 0.09 19.41
CA TYR A 862 -9.31 -0.80 20.08
C TYR A 862 -9.93 -2.17 20.32
N ILE A 863 -9.16 -3.22 20.05
CA ILE A 863 -9.43 -4.59 20.47
C ILE A 863 -8.10 -5.26 20.82
N ASN A 864 -8.10 -6.10 21.87
CA ASN A 864 -6.91 -6.85 22.27
C ASN A 864 -6.68 -8.07 21.38
N ALA A 865 -6.27 -7.80 20.14
CA ALA A 865 -6.02 -8.83 19.15
C ALA A 865 -4.81 -8.48 18.30
N VAL A 866 -4.01 -9.50 18.00
CA VAL A 866 -2.80 -9.41 17.18
C VAL A 866 -2.92 -10.38 16.01
N LYS A 867 -2.30 -10.03 14.88
CA LYS A 867 -2.08 -10.99 13.80
C LYS A 867 -0.83 -11.78 14.12
N VAL A 868 -0.85 -13.09 13.95
CA VAL A 868 0.28 -13.99 14.19
C VAL A 868 0.59 -14.77 12.92
N ASP A 869 1.87 -14.82 12.59
CA ASP A 869 2.37 -15.51 11.42
C ASP A 869 2.39 -17.03 11.67
N GLY A 870 1.99 -17.81 10.66
CA GLY A 870 2.21 -19.26 10.65
C GLY A 870 3.56 -19.60 10.04
N TYR A 871 3.88 -20.89 9.93
CA TYR A 871 5.14 -21.31 9.30
C TYR A 871 5.20 -20.90 7.82
N ASN A 872 4.14 -21.19 7.07
CA ASN A 872 4.11 -20.99 5.61
C ASN A 872 3.44 -19.71 5.15
N TYR A 873 2.58 -19.12 6.00
CA TYR A 873 1.69 -18.01 5.67
C TYR A 873 1.76 -16.90 6.70
N GLN A 874 1.88 -15.67 6.24
CA GLN A 874 1.79 -14.49 7.11
C GLN A 874 0.35 -14.26 7.56
N ASN A 875 0.18 -13.66 8.75
CA ASN A 875 -1.12 -13.33 9.33
C ASN A 875 -2.10 -14.53 9.33
N LYS A 876 -1.57 -15.75 9.46
CA LYS A 876 -2.36 -16.99 9.39
C LYS A 876 -3.38 -17.05 10.51
N TYR A 877 -3.00 -16.55 11.68
CA TYR A 877 -3.84 -16.55 12.87
C TYR A 877 -4.17 -15.11 13.28
N ILE A 878 -5.40 -14.90 13.72
CA ILE A 878 -5.78 -13.76 14.54
C ILE A 878 -5.83 -14.27 15.97
N VAL A 879 -5.01 -13.71 16.87
CA VAL A 879 -4.95 -14.17 18.26
C VAL A 879 -5.51 -13.11 19.19
N THR A 880 -6.55 -13.46 19.94
CA THR A 880 -7.31 -12.54 20.80
C THR A 880 -7.67 -13.18 22.13
N GLN A 881 -7.84 -12.36 23.16
CA GLN A 881 -8.52 -12.80 24.38
C GLN A 881 -9.98 -13.19 24.08
N GLN A 882 -10.55 -14.04 24.92
CA GLN A 882 -11.99 -14.28 24.92
C GLN A 882 -12.69 -12.95 25.19
N PRO A 883 -13.78 -12.64 24.47
CA PRO A 883 -14.48 -11.39 24.64
C PRO A 883 -15.07 -11.27 26.05
N MET A 884 -15.07 -10.03 26.54
CA MET A 884 -15.76 -9.61 27.74
C MET A 884 -17.12 -9.01 27.36
N PRO A 885 -18.09 -8.88 28.29
CA PRO A 885 -19.40 -8.30 27.99
C PRO A 885 -19.33 -6.95 27.22
N ASN A 886 -18.39 -6.08 27.57
CA ASN A 886 -18.20 -4.77 26.95
C ASN A 886 -17.31 -4.74 25.69
N THR A 887 -16.80 -5.91 25.25
CA THR A 887 -15.97 -6.07 24.04
C THR A 887 -16.54 -7.10 23.07
N LEU A 888 -17.67 -7.73 23.41
CA LEU A 888 -18.37 -8.70 22.57
C LEU A 888 -18.75 -8.12 21.20
N ASN A 889 -19.18 -6.86 21.17
CA ASN A 889 -19.43 -6.11 19.95
C ASN A 889 -18.15 -5.98 19.10
N ASP A 890 -17.04 -5.57 19.68
CA ASP A 890 -15.75 -5.36 19.02
C ASP A 890 -15.21 -6.68 18.46
N PHE A 891 -15.34 -7.77 19.21
CA PHE A 891 -14.95 -9.12 18.78
C PHE A 891 -15.66 -9.53 17.49
N TRP A 892 -16.99 -9.48 17.44
CA TRP A 892 -17.72 -9.88 16.23
C TRP A 892 -17.53 -8.91 15.06
N ARG A 893 -17.31 -7.62 15.35
CA ARG A 893 -16.91 -6.64 14.32
C ARG A 893 -15.55 -6.97 13.73
N MET A 894 -14.60 -7.44 14.54
CA MET A 894 -13.30 -7.93 14.07
C MET A 894 -13.44 -9.17 13.18
N ILE A 895 -14.24 -10.16 13.61
CA ILE A 895 -14.51 -11.39 12.84
C ILE A 895 -15.07 -11.06 11.46
N VAL A 896 -16.04 -10.14 11.38
CA VAL A 896 -16.63 -9.68 10.11
C VAL A 896 -15.64 -8.87 9.29
N LEU A 897 -14.89 -7.95 9.91
CA LEU A 897 -13.92 -7.09 9.21
C LEU A 897 -12.82 -7.89 8.51
N LEU A 898 -12.36 -8.97 9.14
CA LEU A 898 -11.25 -9.78 8.66
C LEU A 898 -11.71 -10.99 7.82
N ASP A 899 -13.02 -11.20 7.69
CA ASP A 899 -13.63 -12.37 7.08
C ASP A 899 -13.14 -13.70 7.69
N VAL A 900 -13.17 -13.79 9.02
CA VAL A 900 -12.79 -15.02 9.73
C VAL A 900 -13.90 -16.06 9.57
N GLU A 901 -13.52 -17.27 9.16
CA GLU A 901 -14.44 -18.39 8.91
C GLU A 901 -14.32 -19.50 9.98
N THR A 902 -13.20 -19.53 10.71
CA THR A 902 -12.96 -20.50 11.79
C THR A 902 -12.53 -19.77 13.06
N ILE A 903 -13.20 -20.05 14.17
CA ILE A 903 -12.82 -19.62 15.52
C ILE A 903 -12.42 -20.85 16.33
N VAL A 904 -11.22 -20.86 16.88
CA VAL A 904 -10.68 -21.90 17.75
C VAL A 904 -10.70 -21.36 19.17
N SER A 905 -11.57 -21.89 20.04
CA SER A 905 -11.60 -21.55 21.47
C SER A 905 -10.86 -22.64 22.26
N LEU A 906 -9.75 -22.26 22.89
CA LEU A 906 -8.84 -23.21 23.53
C LEU A 906 -9.19 -23.52 24.99
N ASN A 907 -9.86 -22.59 25.68
CA ASN A 907 -10.33 -22.79 27.04
C ASN A 907 -11.85 -22.88 27.07
N GLU A 908 -12.34 -23.59 28.08
CA GLU A 908 -13.74 -23.54 28.48
C GLU A 908 -14.10 -22.12 28.94
N VAL A 909 -15.32 -21.68 28.59
CA VAL A 909 -15.81 -20.36 28.96
C VAL A 909 -16.30 -20.41 30.40
N ASP A 910 -15.51 -19.87 31.32
CA ASP A 910 -15.89 -19.78 32.72
C ASP A 910 -16.86 -18.61 32.94
N LEU A 911 -18.16 -18.91 32.96
CA LEU A 911 -19.22 -17.94 33.20
C LEU A 911 -19.34 -17.50 34.67
N THR A 912 -18.53 -18.06 35.58
CA THR A 912 -18.45 -17.57 36.96
C THR A 912 -17.57 -16.33 37.10
N ASP A 913 -16.69 -16.08 36.12
CA ASP A 913 -15.91 -14.85 36.01
C ASP A 913 -16.75 -13.73 35.37
N GLU A 914 -16.90 -12.60 36.07
CA GLU A 914 -17.61 -11.39 35.61
C GLU A 914 -17.03 -10.80 34.31
N LYS A 915 -15.75 -11.07 34.00
CA LYS A 915 -15.10 -10.66 32.75
C LYS A 915 -15.35 -11.61 31.58
N SER A 916 -16.00 -12.74 31.81
CA SER A 916 -16.37 -13.70 30.76
C SER A 916 -17.82 -13.53 30.34
N CYS A 917 -18.14 -13.89 29.12
CA CYS A 917 -19.52 -13.91 28.63
C CYS A 917 -19.70 -15.02 27.60
N GLU A 918 -20.94 -15.44 27.38
CA GLU A 918 -21.27 -16.21 26.18
C GLU A 918 -21.07 -15.32 24.96
N PHE A 919 -20.31 -15.81 23.98
CA PHE A 919 -19.93 -15.01 22.82
C PHE A 919 -20.27 -15.64 21.47
N TRP A 920 -21.11 -16.67 21.48
CA TRP A 920 -21.75 -17.22 20.29
C TRP A 920 -23.14 -17.77 20.66
N PRO A 921 -24.08 -17.85 19.69
CA PRO A 921 -25.39 -18.42 19.96
C PRO A 921 -25.31 -19.94 20.14
N THR A 922 -26.11 -20.46 21.05
CA THR A 922 -26.26 -21.89 21.36
C THR A 922 -27.61 -22.40 20.90
N ASP A 923 -27.90 -23.69 21.10
CA ASP A 923 -29.23 -24.25 20.89
C ASP A 923 -30.28 -23.63 21.85
N THR A 924 -29.88 -23.34 23.09
CA THR A 924 -30.74 -22.68 24.09
C THR A 924 -30.96 -21.19 23.80
N ASN A 925 -29.98 -20.52 23.20
CA ASN A 925 -30.07 -19.13 22.77
C ASN A 925 -29.66 -19.00 21.29
N PRO A 926 -30.59 -19.31 20.35
CA PRO A 926 -30.26 -19.55 18.94
C PRO A 926 -29.92 -18.29 18.15
N GLN A 927 -30.13 -17.10 18.72
CA GLN A 927 -29.83 -15.84 18.05
C GLN A 927 -29.24 -14.83 19.02
N MET A 928 -28.22 -14.10 18.57
CA MET A 928 -27.67 -12.96 19.31
C MET A 928 -27.27 -11.83 18.36
N SER A 929 -27.35 -10.59 18.84
CA SER A 929 -27.03 -9.39 18.06
C SER A 929 -26.01 -8.54 18.82
N PRO A 930 -24.70 -8.75 18.59
CA PRO A 930 -23.64 -7.97 19.25
C PRO A 930 -23.70 -6.47 18.91
N VAL A 931 -24.18 -6.13 17.71
CA VAL A 931 -24.41 -4.76 17.23
C VAL A 931 -25.61 -4.76 16.28
N ASP A 932 -26.19 -3.58 16.06
CA ASP A 932 -27.42 -3.42 15.24
C ASP A 932 -27.32 -4.04 13.85
N PHE A 933 -26.12 -4.04 13.27
CA PHE A 933 -25.86 -4.51 11.90
C PHE A 933 -25.28 -5.93 11.82
N ILE A 934 -25.11 -6.64 12.93
CA ILE A 934 -24.62 -8.03 12.95
C ILE A 934 -25.60 -8.89 13.74
N MET A 935 -26.18 -9.87 13.06
CA MET A 935 -27.06 -10.89 13.65
C MET A 935 -26.42 -12.27 13.49
N LEU A 936 -26.22 -12.95 14.61
CA LEU A 936 -25.66 -14.30 14.66
C LEU A 936 -26.80 -15.29 14.84
N LYS A 937 -26.84 -16.31 14.00
CA LYS A 937 -27.81 -17.41 14.12
C LYS A 937 -27.08 -18.73 14.29
N TYR A 938 -27.45 -19.47 15.31
CA TYR A 938 -27.03 -20.85 15.47
C TYR A 938 -27.51 -21.68 14.27
N SER A 939 -26.63 -22.55 13.74
CA SER A 939 -26.88 -23.32 12.52
C SER A 939 -26.65 -24.81 12.67
N SER A 940 -25.64 -25.24 13.42
CA SER A 940 -25.35 -26.67 13.61
C SER A 940 -24.49 -26.91 14.84
N HIS A 941 -24.53 -28.13 15.35
CA HIS A 941 -23.69 -28.60 16.44
C HIS A 941 -23.18 -30.01 16.14
N THR A 942 -21.92 -30.26 16.47
CA THR A 942 -21.30 -31.57 16.40
C THR A 942 -20.43 -31.76 17.62
N GLU A 943 -20.78 -32.76 18.42
CA GLU A 943 -20.04 -33.12 19.62
C GLU A 943 -18.99 -34.18 19.27
N SER A 944 -17.75 -33.96 19.71
CA SER A 944 -16.69 -34.96 19.70
C SER A 944 -16.25 -35.27 21.13
N GLU A 945 -15.41 -36.28 21.28
CA GLU A 945 -14.80 -36.65 22.57
C GLU A 945 -13.98 -35.49 23.14
N ASN A 946 -13.17 -34.84 22.29
CA ASN A 946 -12.17 -33.87 22.73
C ASN A 946 -12.56 -32.41 22.46
N PHE A 947 -13.55 -32.16 21.60
CA PHE A 947 -13.95 -30.80 21.23
C PHE A 947 -15.42 -30.75 20.80
N THR A 948 -15.97 -29.55 20.75
CA THR A 948 -17.31 -29.27 20.23
C THR A 948 -17.20 -28.34 19.03
N LYS A 949 -17.93 -28.65 17.95
CA LYS A 949 -18.02 -27.81 16.75
C LYS A 949 -19.40 -27.19 16.63
N ILE A 950 -19.45 -25.87 16.51
CA ILE A 950 -20.67 -25.07 16.41
C ILE A 950 -20.62 -24.28 15.10
N GLY A 951 -21.67 -24.41 14.29
CA GLY A 951 -21.87 -23.61 13.09
C GLY A 951 -22.71 -22.38 13.39
N VAL A 952 -22.21 -21.20 13.02
CA VAL A 952 -22.92 -19.92 13.19
C VAL A 952 -23.04 -19.22 11.83
N GLN A 953 -24.26 -18.78 11.51
CA GLN A 953 -24.52 -17.92 10.35
C GLN A 953 -24.52 -16.46 10.79
N VAL A 954 -23.54 -15.70 10.30
CA VAL A 954 -23.37 -14.28 10.57
C VAL A 954 -24.04 -13.49 9.45
N HIS A 955 -25.15 -12.84 9.79
CA HIS A 955 -25.89 -11.96 8.90
C HIS A 955 -25.43 -10.52 9.16
N VAL A 956 -24.83 -9.89 8.16
CA VAL A 956 -24.36 -8.52 8.24
C VAL A 956 -25.31 -7.62 7.46
N GLU A 957 -26.01 -6.74 8.18
CA GLU A 957 -26.95 -5.78 7.62
C GLU A 957 -26.24 -4.48 7.25
N GLY A 958 -25.91 -4.32 5.98
CA GLY A 958 -25.32 -3.08 5.46
C GLY A 958 -26.01 -2.62 4.19
N LYS A 959 -25.30 -1.84 3.38
CA LYS A 959 -25.73 -1.47 2.03
C LYS A 959 -25.94 -2.69 1.10
N GLU A 960 -25.23 -3.78 1.38
CA GLU A 960 -25.44 -5.11 0.80
C GLU A 960 -25.61 -6.11 1.94
N LYS A 961 -26.54 -7.06 1.80
CA LYS A 961 -26.72 -8.15 2.76
C LYS A 961 -25.63 -9.19 2.52
N LYS A 962 -24.79 -9.41 3.52
CA LYS A 962 -23.74 -10.45 3.49
C LYS A 962 -24.07 -11.52 4.52
N ILE A 963 -23.99 -12.78 4.11
CA ILE A 963 -24.12 -13.94 5.01
C ILE A 963 -22.80 -14.68 5.02
N MET A 964 -22.21 -14.84 6.19
CA MET A 964 -20.97 -15.59 6.40
C MET A 964 -21.28 -16.84 7.25
N LYS A 965 -20.56 -17.93 6.99
CA LYS A 965 -20.61 -19.13 7.84
C LYS A 965 -19.33 -19.17 8.66
N VAL A 966 -19.48 -19.19 9.98
CA VAL A 966 -18.37 -19.26 10.93
C VAL A 966 -18.45 -20.58 11.69
N ASN A 967 -17.37 -21.37 11.65
CA ASN A 967 -17.22 -22.58 12.42
C ASN A 967 -16.47 -22.26 13.71
N ILE A 968 -17.11 -22.48 14.85
CA ILE A 968 -16.49 -22.35 16.17
C ILE A 968 -16.12 -23.75 16.64
N ILE A 969 -14.87 -23.93 17.05
CA ILE A 969 -14.33 -25.21 17.48
C ILE A 969 -13.78 -24.97 18.89
N SER A 970 -14.49 -25.50 19.89
CA SER A 970 -14.16 -25.34 21.30
C SER A 970 -13.52 -26.61 21.83
N LEU A 971 -12.26 -26.51 22.28
CA LEU A 971 -11.55 -27.62 22.93
C LEU A 971 -12.13 -27.86 24.34
N LYS A 972 -12.21 -29.13 24.74
CA LYS A 972 -12.67 -29.55 26.08
C LYS A 972 -11.49 -29.90 26.98
N GLY A 973 -11.66 -29.76 28.29
CA GLY A 973 -10.67 -30.24 29.25
C GLY A 973 -9.39 -29.42 29.31
N TRP A 974 -9.45 -28.13 28.97
CA TRP A 974 -8.35 -27.20 29.20
C TRP A 974 -8.82 -25.97 30.00
N PRO A 975 -8.66 -26.00 31.33
CA PRO A 975 -9.00 -24.89 32.20
C PRO A 975 -8.21 -23.61 31.91
N THR A 976 -8.84 -22.46 32.13
CA THR A 976 -8.32 -21.11 31.86
C THR A 976 -6.91 -20.83 32.41
N HIS A 977 -6.60 -21.30 33.62
CA HIS A 977 -5.33 -21.01 34.29
C HIS A 977 -4.29 -22.13 34.16
N ASN A 978 -4.65 -23.24 33.52
CA ASN A 978 -3.73 -24.35 33.29
C ASN A 978 -2.79 -24.01 32.14
N MET A 979 -1.50 -24.21 32.37
CA MET A 979 -0.43 -23.84 31.45
C MET A 979 -0.38 -24.69 30.18
N PHE A 980 -0.84 -25.93 30.29
CA PHE A 980 -0.93 -26.94 29.24
C PHE A 980 -2.20 -27.77 29.44
N PRO A 981 -2.73 -28.41 28.39
CA PRO A 981 -3.88 -29.32 28.50
C PRO A 981 -3.48 -30.59 29.27
N ASP A 982 -4.46 -31.22 29.93
CA ASP A 982 -4.20 -32.41 30.77
C ASP A 982 -3.78 -33.64 29.93
N ASP A 983 -4.19 -33.72 28.66
CA ASP A 983 -3.86 -34.81 27.73
C ASP A 983 -3.22 -34.27 26.44
N LEU A 984 -1.92 -34.52 26.30
CA LEU A 984 -1.11 -34.15 25.14
C LEU A 984 -1.58 -34.85 23.84
N HIS A 985 -1.99 -36.11 23.90
CA HIS A 985 -2.39 -36.86 22.73
C HIS A 985 -3.72 -36.34 22.16
N ASN A 986 -4.67 -36.01 23.03
CA ASN A 986 -5.93 -35.38 22.66
C ASN A 986 -5.71 -33.98 22.09
N PHE A 987 -4.76 -33.21 22.64
CA PHE A 987 -4.35 -31.92 22.09
C PHE A 987 -3.75 -32.04 20.68
N LEU A 988 -2.87 -33.03 20.43
CA LEU A 988 -2.31 -33.28 19.10
C LEU A 988 -3.36 -33.74 18.08
N LYS A 989 -4.33 -34.57 18.50
CA LYS A 989 -5.48 -34.96 17.68
C LYS A 989 -6.33 -33.75 17.31
N PHE A 990 -6.61 -32.88 18.28
CA PHE A 990 -7.31 -31.63 18.05
C PHE A 990 -6.56 -30.74 17.06
N HIS A 991 -5.25 -30.58 17.25
CA HIS A 991 -4.40 -29.81 16.34
C HIS A 991 -4.46 -30.33 14.90
N CYS A 992 -4.33 -31.65 14.70
CA CYS A 992 -4.49 -32.29 13.40
C CYS A 992 -5.86 -32.02 12.76
N TYR A 993 -6.93 -32.02 13.56
CA TYR A 993 -8.28 -31.70 13.10
C TYR A 993 -8.39 -30.24 12.63
N ILE A 994 -7.84 -29.29 13.40
CA ILE A 994 -7.79 -27.87 13.00
C ILE A 994 -7.01 -27.70 11.69
N ASP A 995 -5.86 -28.36 11.53
CA ASP A 995 -5.07 -28.31 10.30
C ASP A 995 -5.87 -28.75 9.07
N VAL A 996 -6.75 -29.75 9.20
CA VAL A 996 -7.63 -30.20 8.11
C VAL A 996 -8.68 -29.14 7.76
N ILE A 997 -9.29 -28.51 8.76
CA ILE A 997 -10.28 -27.44 8.56
C ILE A 997 -9.64 -26.21 7.93
N MET A 998 -8.45 -25.82 8.39
CA MET A 998 -7.74 -24.66 7.87
C MET A 998 -7.31 -24.80 6.41
N LYS A 999 -7.20 -26.02 5.87
CA LYS A 999 -7.00 -26.24 4.43
C LYS A 999 -8.22 -25.79 3.60
N GLN A 1000 -9.42 -25.87 4.17
CA GLN A 1000 -10.65 -25.41 3.52
C GLN A 1000 -10.94 -23.94 3.83
N PHE A 1001 -10.68 -23.53 5.07
CA PHE A 1001 -10.99 -22.21 5.61
C PHE A 1001 -9.73 -21.57 6.21
N PRO A 1002 -8.89 -20.89 5.41
CA PRO A 1002 -7.54 -20.51 5.81
C PRO A 1002 -7.50 -19.40 6.87
N LYS A 1003 -8.57 -18.62 7.03
CA LYS A 1003 -8.64 -17.52 7.99
C LYS A 1003 -9.15 -18.00 9.36
N CYS A 1004 -8.25 -18.05 10.33
CA CYS A 1004 -8.52 -18.58 11.66
C CYS A 1004 -8.32 -17.53 12.76
N CYS A 1005 -9.30 -17.39 13.65
CA CYS A 1005 -9.16 -16.68 14.91
C CYS A 1005 -8.95 -17.70 16.03
N VAL A 1006 -7.87 -17.56 16.80
CA VAL A 1006 -7.57 -18.39 17.97
C VAL A 1006 -7.80 -17.54 19.20
N THR A 1007 -8.60 -18.06 20.13
CA THR A 1007 -8.93 -17.38 21.37
C THR A 1007 -8.76 -18.29 22.58
N CYS A 1008 -8.27 -17.70 23.66
CA CYS A 1008 -8.18 -18.27 24.99
C CYS A 1008 -8.48 -17.15 25.99
N TYR A 1009 -8.61 -17.46 27.27
CA TYR A 1009 -9.08 -16.48 28.26
C TYR A 1009 -8.40 -15.11 28.16
N ASP A 1010 -7.07 -15.07 28.19
CA ASP A 1010 -6.26 -13.85 28.13
C ASP A 1010 -5.68 -13.57 26.73
N GLY A 1011 -5.88 -14.48 25.78
CA GLY A 1011 -5.31 -14.39 24.44
C GLY A 1011 -3.80 -14.66 24.40
N ASN A 1012 -3.20 -15.14 25.50
CA ASN A 1012 -1.77 -15.32 25.66
C ASN A 1012 -1.39 -16.75 26.01
N LEU A 1013 -1.84 -17.28 27.15
CA LEU A 1013 -1.28 -18.50 27.74
C LEU A 1013 -1.47 -19.74 26.84
N ALA A 1014 -2.73 -20.12 26.58
CA ALA A 1014 -3.05 -21.26 25.72
C ALA A 1014 -2.89 -20.91 24.24
N CYS A 1015 -3.23 -19.67 23.84
CA CYS A 1015 -3.06 -19.18 22.48
C CYS A 1015 -1.60 -19.26 22.01
N GLY A 1016 -0.66 -18.80 22.83
CA GLY A 1016 0.77 -18.85 22.55
C GLY A 1016 1.26 -20.28 22.35
N LEU A 1017 0.83 -21.20 23.22
CA LEU A 1017 1.16 -22.61 23.11
C LEU A 1017 0.62 -23.23 21.82
N PHE A 1018 -0.62 -22.91 21.46
CA PHE A 1018 -1.25 -23.41 20.23
C PHE A 1018 -0.56 -22.90 18.95
N VAL A 1019 -0.24 -21.61 18.85
CA VAL A 1019 0.42 -21.07 17.65
C VAL A 1019 1.89 -21.51 17.55
N ALA A 1020 2.60 -21.66 18.68
CA ALA A 1020 3.94 -22.25 18.72
C ALA A 1020 3.93 -23.71 18.23
N THR A 1021 2.97 -24.50 18.75
CA THR A 1021 2.76 -25.90 18.34
C THR A 1021 2.48 -25.99 16.85
N SER A 1022 1.61 -25.13 16.33
CA SER A 1022 1.28 -25.08 14.90
C SER A 1022 2.52 -24.81 14.04
N TYR A 1023 3.33 -23.83 14.44
CA TYR A 1023 4.58 -23.51 13.76
C TYR A 1023 5.56 -24.70 13.74
N ILE A 1024 5.78 -25.34 14.89
CA ILE A 1024 6.69 -26.48 15.03
C ILE A 1024 6.22 -27.67 14.19
N ILE A 1025 4.94 -28.04 14.27
CA ILE A 1025 4.36 -29.16 13.53
C ILE A 1025 4.46 -28.93 12.02
N GLU A 1026 4.16 -27.72 11.55
CA GLU A 1026 4.31 -27.37 10.13
C GLU A 1026 5.76 -27.46 9.66
N LYS A 1027 6.71 -26.99 10.48
CA LYS A 1027 8.15 -27.10 10.18
C LYS A 1027 8.60 -28.55 10.12
N ILE A 1028 8.18 -29.40 11.06
CA ILE A 1028 8.44 -30.84 11.05
C ILE A 1028 7.91 -31.49 9.76
N LYS A 1029 6.67 -31.15 9.36
CA LYS A 1029 6.03 -31.71 8.16
C LYS A 1029 6.81 -31.40 6.89
N LEU A 1030 7.32 -30.17 6.76
CA LEU A 1030 7.96 -29.68 5.52
C LEU A 1030 9.47 -29.92 5.49
N GLU A 1031 10.17 -29.68 6.59
CA GLU A 1031 11.64 -29.63 6.62
C GLU A 1031 12.28 -30.77 7.40
N LYS A 1032 11.48 -31.65 8.01
CA LYS A 1032 11.98 -32.80 8.78
C LYS A 1032 12.99 -32.40 9.86
N CYS A 1033 12.84 -31.20 10.39
CA CYS A 1033 13.56 -30.67 11.53
C CYS A 1033 12.68 -29.64 12.26
N TYR A 1034 13.09 -29.21 13.46
CA TYR A 1034 12.40 -28.16 14.19
C TYR A 1034 13.35 -27.40 15.13
N ASN A 1035 12.93 -26.21 15.54
CA ASN A 1035 13.62 -25.40 16.53
C ASN A 1035 12.58 -24.64 17.38
N VAL A 1036 12.50 -25.01 18.66
CA VAL A 1036 11.49 -24.45 19.58
C VAL A 1036 11.77 -22.98 19.89
N CYS A 1037 13.03 -22.60 20.14
CA CYS A 1037 13.41 -21.21 20.38
C CYS A 1037 13.11 -20.31 19.18
N GLU A 1038 13.36 -20.78 17.96
CA GLU A 1038 13.02 -20.06 16.73
C GLU A 1038 11.51 -19.83 16.61
N ALA A 1039 10.70 -20.86 16.85
CA ALA A 1039 9.24 -20.75 16.83
C ALA A 1039 8.76 -19.68 17.83
N ILE A 1040 9.32 -19.67 19.04
CA ILE A 1040 8.98 -18.68 20.07
C ILE A 1040 9.41 -17.27 19.66
N LYS A 1041 10.64 -17.08 19.14
CA LYS A 1041 11.12 -15.77 18.65
C LYS A 1041 10.19 -15.18 17.59
N ILE A 1042 9.66 -16.04 16.71
CA ILE A 1042 8.78 -15.63 15.61
C ILE A 1042 7.42 -15.20 16.14
N ILE A 1043 6.77 -15.98 17.01
CA ILE A 1043 5.45 -15.61 17.52
C ILE A 1043 5.53 -14.43 18.51
N ARG A 1044 6.64 -14.28 19.26
CA ARG A 1044 6.86 -13.16 20.19
C ARG A 1044 7.00 -11.81 19.49
N LYS A 1045 7.26 -11.79 18.18
CA LYS A 1045 7.19 -10.58 17.35
C LYS A 1045 5.78 -9.97 17.40
N ASN A 1046 4.76 -10.81 17.46
CA ASN A 1046 3.36 -10.39 17.42
C ASN A 1046 2.80 -10.12 18.83
N ARG A 1047 3.27 -10.86 19.85
CA ARG A 1047 2.95 -10.62 21.27
C ARG A 1047 4.09 -11.15 22.14
N LYS A 1048 4.85 -10.24 22.78
CA LYS A 1048 6.05 -10.58 23.55
C LYS A 1048 5.79 -11.50 24.75
N GLU A 1049 4.56 -11.53 25.27
CA GLU A 1049 4.15 -12.32 26.43
C GLU A 1049 3.96 -13.81 26.15
N PHE A 1050 4.03 -14.25 24.88
CA PHE A 1050 3.90 -15.67 24.52
C PHE A 1050 5.06 -16.50 25.07
N ILE A 1051 4.75 -17.65 25.68
CA ILE A 1051 5.72 -18.65 26.16
C ILE A 1051 6.80 -18.03 27.06
N THR A 1052 6.37 -17.30 28.09
CA THR A 1052 7.28 -16.65 29.07
C THR A 1052 7.65 -17.54 30.24
N ASP A 1053 7.02 -18.72 30.37
CA ASP A 1053 7.36 -19.71 31.38
C ASP A 1053 8.15 -20.88 30.79
N LYS A 1054 9.24 -21.27 31.47
CA LYS A 1054 10.12 -22.38 31.06
C LYS A 1054 9.41 -23.74 30.98
N LYS A 1055 8.31 -23.94 31.72
CA LYS A 1055 7.51 -25.16 31.64
C LYS A 1055 6.76 -25.25 30.31
N GLN A 1056 6.26 -24.15 29.76
CA GLN A 1056 5.69 -24.15 28.40
C GLN A 1056 6.77 -24.42 27.34
N LEU A 1057 7.98 -23.88 27.52
CA LEU A 1057 9.11 -24.19 26.66
C LEU A 1057 9.44 -25.69 26.67
N ALA A 1058 9.51 -26.31 27.85
CA ALA A 1058 9.74 -27.75 27.97
C ALA A 1058 8.61 -28.57 27.31
N TYR A 1059 7.36 -28.18 27.54
CA TYR A 1059 6.20 -28.85 26.96
C TYR A 1059 6.17 -28.81 25.42
N LEU A 1060 6.72 -27.75 24.79
CA LEU A 1060 6.86 -27.68 23.34
C LEU A 1060 7.83 -28.74 22.77
N TYR A 1061 8.88 -29.09 23.52
CA TYR A 1061 9.77 -30.20 23.15
C TYR A 1061 9.06 -31.56 23.28
N GLU A 1062 8.27 -31.75 24.34
CA GLU A 1062 7.45 -32.96 24.53
C GLU A 1062 6.40 -33.12 23.41
N ILE A 1063 5.75 -32.02 23.01
CA ILE A 1063 4.85 -31.95 21.86
C ILE A 1063 5.57 -32.42 20.59
N ALA A 1064 6.75 -31.87 20.30
CA ALA A 1064 7.51 -32.22 19.10
C ALA A 1064 7.93 -33.70 19.10
N SER A 1065 8.46 -34.20 20.22
CA SER A 1065 8.84 -35.62 20.37
C SER A 1065 7.64 -36.55 20.19
N THR A 1066 6.54 -36.27 20.90
CA THR A 1066 5.31 -37.09 20.84
C THR A 1066 4.70 -37.07 19.44
N TYR A 1067 4.71 -35.91 18.77
CA TYR A 1067 4.25 -35.78 17.40
C TYR A 1067 5.11 -36.63 16.45
N ILE A 1068 6.43 -36.55 16.50
CA ILE A 1068 7.32 -37.32 15.63
C ILE A 1068 7.10 -38.83 15.82
N LYS A 1069 7.06 -39.31 17.06
CA LYS A 1069 6.80 -40.72 17.40
C LYS A 1069 5.45 -41.21 16.88
N GLY A 1070 4.39 -40.40 17.01
CA GLY A 1070 3.07 -40.74 16.52
C GLY A 1070 2.99 -40.88 14.98
N PHE A 1071 3.92 -40.26 14.25
CA PHE A 1071 3.99 -40.34 12.79
C PHE A 1071 4.99 -41.38 12.26
N GLU A 1072 5.92 -41.89 13.07
CA GLU A 1072 6.79 -43.01 12.68
C GLU A 1072 5.99 -44.28 12.32
N THR A 1073 4.78 -44.44 12.85
CA THR A 1073 3.85 -45.53 12.46
C THR A 1073 3.19 -45.34 11.07
N TYR A 1074 3.25 -44.16 10.47
CA TYR A 1074 2.74 -43.86 9.13
C TYR A 1074 3.92 -43.49 8.21
N ALA A 1075 4.53 -44.50 7.61
CA ALA A 1075 5.72 -44.42 6.74
C ALA A 1075 5.78 -43.15 5.85
N ASN A 1076 6.60 -42.16 6.27
CA ASN A 1076 7.05 -41.03 5.44
C ASN A 1076 8.41 -40.44 5.93
N PHE A 1077 9.15 -41.18 6.74
CA PHE A 1077 10.54 -40.86 7.09
C PHE A 1077 11.47 -41.88 6.42
N SER A 1078 11.55 -41.87 5.10
CA SER A 1078 12.63 -42.56 4.39
C SER A 1078 13.90 -41.75 4.57
N LYS A 1079 14.92 -42.38 5.18
CA LYS A 1079 16.27 -41.83 5.41
C LYS A 1079 16.81 -41.14 4.15
N THR A 1080 16.81 -39.81 4.16
CA THR A 1080 17.74 -39.00 3.38
C THR A 1080 18.58 -38.23 4.38
N SER A 1081 19.83 -38.65 4.49
CA SER A 1081 20.86 -37.98 5.27
C SER A 1081 21.02 -36.56 4.73
N SER A 1082 20.55 -35.56 5.49
CA SER A 1082 21.04 -34.19 5.37
C SER A 1082 21.93 -33.95 6.58
N ALA A 1083 23.23 -34.15 6.39
CA ALA A 1083 24.22 -33.69 7.34
C ALA A 1083 24.13 -32.15 7.37
N LEU A 1084 23.50 -31.59 8.41
CA LEU A 1084 23.73 -30.21 8.81
C LEU A 1084 25.19 -30.14 9.26
N ILE A 1085 26.07 -29.71 8.35
CA ILE A 1085 27.49 -29.55 8.65
C ILE A 1085 27.62 -28.42 9.68
N ASN A 1086 28.01 -28.81 10.88
CA ASN A 1086 28.33 -27.91 11.97
C ASN A 1086 29.62 -27.17 11.63
N ILE A 1087 29.54 -25.86 11.43
CA ILE A 1087 30.71 -25.01 11.14
C ILE A 1087 31.73 -25.05 12.29
N TYR A 1088 31.30 -25.34 13.53
CA TYR A 1088 32.24 -25.50 14.65
C TYR A 1088 32.97 -26.85 14.66
N ASP A 1089 32.42 -27.91 14.06
CA ASP A 1089 33.12 -29.20 13.93
C ASP A 1089 34.21 -29.17 12.85
N TYR A 1090 34.37 -28.04 12.15
CA TYR A 1090 35.48 -27.74 11.24
C TYR A 1090 36.49 -26.74 11.85
N ILE A 1091 36.20 -26.23 13.05
CA ILE A 1091 37.02 -25.23 13.77
C ILE A 1091 37.75 -25.85 14.98
N GLU A 1092 37.47 -27.09 15.35
CA GLU A 1092 38.44 -27.98 16.01
C GLU A 1092 39.28 -28.74 14.98
#